data_AF-R6DI74-F1
#
_entry.id   AF-R6DI74-F1
#
_cell.length_a   1.000
_cell.length_b   1.000
_cell.length_c   1.000
_cell.angle_alpha   90.00
_cell.angle_beta   90.00
_cell.angle_gamma   90.00
#
_symmetry.space_group_name_H-M   'P 1'
#
loop_
_entity.id
_entity.type
_entity.pdbx_description
1 polymer ?
#
loop_
_entity_poly.entity_id
_entity_poly.type
_entity_poly.pdbx_seq_one_letter_code
_entity_poly.pdbx_strand_id
1 'polypeptide(L)'
;MALEIQTIIDIVLVTLAYCVSVLVVPNIVFHEMLREKSLTHRFIVCTVLGNVYLVNIVFLIFLLHIPGKLSLYLFTIIPLFFLWTRINRPGIRRFFQILFMSISRLFLGEAKFKTIISTLSQRPKQYVAGLIRSIFSHFIHHIPEWLSLISIFAFNAWYYGYSTVTRYAYGTSDLVVHQKWINAMDQGTIFYDGIYPFGFHNILYFLHTFFGFSTTTLLRTFNVTQMFFIYTMIYVVLKKICRSRFIPIIGVYIFSVPDLFNYMETMRYQWTLPQEFGMIFLYPCAYFLLSFFEQKKNEYREEQKYRKQNRLYCYLAQYHIQPSTISLVLFAFSFSLTLAIHFYITIIAFILCLAIAVAYFPIILYKRHLIPILISGICSLFLAIAPMGIAFVQGTPLQGSLGWALGMMSTGEESDDSVTDSTNDTQQTQDTNLSDTTDGQSTIGTSDTTSVQKSKNTPQKVTFIQKLQKVPQKVLLVLNKVKQEIKHVNFVASFLFEGCYNGKKTIPLIIYGSEILTVCAFLLLLLRSVTHIGSHVISHMIPSFYYRNVLCTGIYYIFMMLLLCADYLPLPTLMDYTRGRIFLAYATPLFITCAIDLIYVILMRPLRYHFVSEIVPIGLSIILVCLTITNNAVKPLNYIFTLQNPSEVKCNYRIMKEYPDYEYTIVTTTNSLEMIKDHARHYEMATFIKKMDHFTTNKKITIPTKYVFFYIEKKPLNYNFFGPLKNGMNNLGYISRDAAAKQPNYNGIYIYFEENRYILESRFFYWAKAFEQKYPQEFQVYYEDDGFICYRVVQNEAQLYNFAIDYGYNK
;
A
#
# COMPACT_ATOMS: atom_id res chain seq x y z
N MET A 1 -4.75 -28.93 16.48
CA MET A 1 -5.35 -28.13 15.40
C MET A 1 -4.32 -28.01 14.29
N ALA A 2 -4.70 -28.21 13.03
CA ALA A 2 -3.80 -28.02 11.90
C ALA A 2 -3.42 -26.52 11.78
N LEU A 3 -2.17 -26.20 11.43
CA LEU A 3 -1.67 -24.81 11.38
C LEU A 3 -2.45 -23.97 10.36
N GLU A 4 -3.02 -24.63 9.35
CA GLU A 4 -3.93 -24.09 8.33
C GLU A 4 -5.13 -23.43 9.02
N ILE A 5 -5.81 -24.21 9.87
CA ILE A 5 -7.05 -23.81 10.55
C ILE A 5 -6.74 -22.68 11.54
N GLN A 6 -5.63 -22.79 12.28
CA GLN A 6 -5.20 -21.72 13.18
C GLN A 6 -4.96 -20.42 12.41
N THR A 7 -4.30 -20.48 11.25
CA THR A 7 -4.02 -19.30 10.43
C THR A 7 -5.31 -18.67 9.89
N ILE A 8 -6.31 -19.48 9.50
CA ILE A 8 -7.64 -18.96 9.10
C ILE A 8 -8.32 -18.25 10.27
N ILE A 9 -8.30 -18.84 11.46
CA ILE A 9 -8.85 -18.24 12.67
C ILE A 9 -8.13 -16.91 12.97
N ASP A 10 -6.80 -16.89 12.89
CA ASP A 10 -6.00 -15.69 13.12
C ASP A 10 -6.35 -14.58 12.11
N ILE A 11 -6.49 -14.89 10.82
CA ILE A 11 -6.93 -13.94 9.79
C ILE A 11 -8.28 -13.32 10.17
N VAL A 12 -9.25 -14.14 10.60
CA VAL A 12 -10.58 -13.67 10.99
C VAL A 12 -10.49 -12.79 12.25
N LEU A 13 -9.79 -13.23 13.29
CA LEU A 13 -9.66 -12.50 14.56
C LEU A 13 -8.93 -11.16 14.38
N VAL A 14 -7.84 -11.14 13.62
CA VAL A 14 -7.06 -9.93 13.31
C VAL A 14 -7.92 -8.96 12.49
N THR A 15 -8.64 -9.46 11.46
CA THR A 15 -9.55 -8.63 10.66
C THR A 15 -10.67 -8.04 11.51
N LEU A 16 -11.27 -8.83 12.41
CA LEU A 16 -12.30 -8.36 13.33
C LEU A 16 -11.77 -7.32 14.30
N ALA A 17 -10.60 -7.54 14.90
CA ALA A 17 -9.98 -6.59 15.83
C ALA A 17 -9.68 -5.25 15.15
N TYR A 18 -9.13 -5.28 13.93
CA TYR A 18 -8.90 -4.08 13.13
C TYR A 18 -10.22 -3.39 12.76
N CYS A 19 -11.22 -4.12 12.23
CA CYS A 19 -12.53 -3.56 11.90
C CYS A 19 -13.25 -2.95 13.12
N VAL A 20 -13.15 -3.57 14.29
CA VAL A 20 -13.70 -3.01 15.52
C VAL A 20 -13.03 -1.67 15.83
N SER A 21 -11.70 -1.63 15.75
CA SER A 21 -10.90 -0.46 16.10
C SER A 21 -11.06 0.70 15.11
N VAL A 22 -11.14 0.42 13.81
CA VAL A 22 -11.18 1.46 12.76
C VAL A 22 -12.55 1.71 12.15
N LEU A 23 -13.52 0.79 12.26
CA LEU A 23 -14.87 1.00 11.73
C LEU A 23 -15.90 1.15 12.85
N VAL A 24 -15.99 0.18 13.76
CA VAL A 24 -17.08 0.13 14.76
C VAL A 24 -16.93 1.23 15.81
N VAL A 25 -15.74 1.34 16.42
CA VAL A 25 -15.47 2.32 17.48
C VAL A 25 -15.65 3.76 16.98
N PRO A 26 -15.07 4.19 15.85
CA PRO A 26 -15.34 5.51 15.30
C PRO A 26 -16.83 5.71 14.95
N ASN A 27 -17.53 4.68 14.47
CA ASN A 27 -18.96 4.82 14.17
C ASN A 27 -19.81 5.08 15.41
N ILE A 28 -19.44 4.51 16.57
CA ILE A 28 -20.07 4.77 17.87
C ILE A 28 -19.73 6.19 18.36
N VAL A 29 -18.45 6.55 18.32
CA VAL A 29 -17.93 7.82 18.85
C VAL A 29 -18.50 9.01 18.08
N PHE A 30 -18.59 8.88 16.75
CA PHE A 30 -19.07 9.91 15.83
C PHE A 30 -20.50 9.65 15.33
N HIS A 31 -21.32 8.92 16.07
CA HIS A 31 -22.65 8.50 15.63
C HIS A 31 -23.52 9.67 15.14
N GLU A 32 -23.62 10.77 15.89
CA GLU A 32 -24.44 11.92 15.53
C GLU A 32 -24.00 12.58 14.21
N MET A 33 -22.69 12.60 13.94
CA MET A 33 -22.13 13.12 12.67
C MET A 33 -22.43 12.19 11.48
N LEU A 34 -22.62 10.89 11.75
CA LEU A 34 -22.64 9.83 10.75
C LEU A 34 -24.01 9.20 10.49
N ARG A 35 -24.99 9.36 11.40
CA ARG A 35 -26.26 8.62 11.37
C ARG A 35 -27.08 8.82 10.09
N GLU A 36 -27.02 10.01 9.51
CA GLU A 36 -27.75 10.39 8.28
C GLU A 36 -26.91 10.20 7.00
N LYS A 37 -25.67 9.73 7.13
CA LYS A 37 -24.75 9.55 6.00
C LYS A 37 -24.89 8.15 5.40
N SER A 38 -24.60 8.04 4.11
CA SER A 38 -24.61 6.75 3.40
C SER A 38 -23.57 5.78 3.99
N LEU A 39 -23.80 4.48 3.81
CA LEU A 39 -22.88 3.44 4.31
C LEU A 39 -21.45 3.63 3.79
N THR A 40 -21.30 3.96 2.50
CA THR A 40 -20.03 4.27 1.86
C THR A 40 -19.32 5.46 2.52
N HIS A 41 -20.06 6.53 2.82
CA HIS A 41 -19.48 7.70 3.49
C HIS A 41 -19.10 7.39 4.94
N ARG A 42 -19.92 6.61 5.65
CA ARG A 42 -19.61 6.15 7.01
C ARG A 42 -18.33 5.30 7.02
N PHE A 43 -18.19 4.37 6.07
CA PHE A 43 -17.01 3.52 5.94
C PHE A 43 -15.73 4.37 5.76
N ILE A 44 -15.67 5.24 4.76
CA ILE A 44 -14.45 6.00 4.46
C ILE A 44 -14.06 6.96 5.59
N VAL A 45 -15.05 7.61 6.23
CA VAL A 45 -14.80 8.51 7.37
C VAL A 45 -14.30 7.73 8.58
N CYS A 46 -14.90 6.59 8.90
CA CYS A 46 -14.46 5.76 10.02
C CYS A 46 -13.03 5.24 9.77
N THR A 47 -12.74 4.72 8.58
CA THR A 47 -11.40 4.22 8.23
C THR A 47 -10.32 5.28 8.44
N VAL A 48 -10.54 6.52 8.01
CA VAL A 48 -9.56 7.61 8.20
C VAL A 48 -9.47 8.03 9.66
N LEU A 49 -10.59 8.30 10.33
CA LEU A 49 -10.59 8.74 11.73
C LEU A 49 -10.01 7.69 12.68
N GLY A 50 -10.37 6.42 12.48
CA GLY A 50 -9.86 5.30 13.27
C GLY A 50 -8.34 5.18 13.14
N ASN A 51 -7.81 5.17 11.92
CA ASN A 51 -6.36 5.06 11.72
C ASN A 51 -5.59 6.28 12.21
N VAL A 52 -6.08 7.51 11.96
CA VAL A 52 -5.46 8.72 12.53
C VAL A 52 -5.39 8.61 14.05
N TYR A 53 -6.48 8.18 14.68
CA TYR A 53 -6.55 8.08 16.13
C TYR A 53 -5.53 7.05 16.69
N LEU A 54 -5.52 5.84 16.15
CA LEU A 54 -4.64 4.77 16.60
C LEU A 54 -3.16 5.10 16.39
N VAL A 55 -2.80 5.62 15.20
CA VAL A 55 -1.42 6.00 14.88
C VAL A 55 -0.90 7.06 15.85
N ASN A 56 -1.71 8.10 16.10
CA ASN A 56 -1.28 9.22 16.94
C ASN A 56 -1.24 8.89 18.44
N ILE A 57 -2.09 7.96 18.92
CA ILE A 57 -1.99 7.50 20.31
C ILE A 57 -0.70 6.75 20.55
N VAL A 58 -0.33 5.86 19.64
CA VAL A 58 0.89 5.10 19.79
C VAL A 58 2.09 6.06 19.76
N PHE A 59 2.13 7.01 18.82
CA PHE A 59 3.15 8.05 18.86
C PHE A 59 3.17 8.81 20.20
N LEU A 60 2.01 9.25 20.69
CA LEU A 60 1.92 9.99 21.94
C LEU A 60 2.49 9.22 23.14
N ILE A 61 2.15 7.95 23.32
CA ILE A 61 2.63 7.18 24.47
C ILE A 61 4.15 6.94 24.42
N PHE A 62 4.72 6.76 23.22
CA PHE A 62 6.17 6.58 23.06
C PHE A 62 6.93 7.90 23.26
N LEU A 63 6.44 9.01 22.72
CA LEU A 63 7.05 10.34 22.91
C LEU A 63 6.99 10.81 24.38
N LEU A 64 5.99 10.34 25.13
CA LEU A 64 5.87 10.54 26.57
C LEU A 64 6.69 9.54 27.40
N HIS A 65 7.44 8.62 26.77
CA HIS A 65 8.27 7.61 27.43
C HIS A 65 7.49 6.72 28.42
N ILE A 66 6.22 6.45 28.12
CA ILE A 66 5.35 5.56 28.90
C ILE A 66 4.76 4.43 28.04
N PRO A 67 5.53 3.74 27.18
CA PRO A 67 5.00 2.61 26.43
C PRO A 67 4.62 1.50 27.41
N GLY A 68 3.40 0.99 27.28
CA GLY A 68 2.89 -0.07 28.13
C GLY A 68 1.44 -0.39 27.86
N LYS A 69 1.02 -1.59 28.27
CA LYS A 69 -0.35 -2.05 28.04
C LYS A 69 -1.39 -1.19 28.77
N LEU A 70 -1.10 -0.80 30.01
CA LEU A 70 -1.99 0.06 30.80
C LEU A 70 -2.10 1.47 30.20
N SER A 71 -0.98 2.09 29.84
CA SER A 71 -0.98 3.42 29.23
C SER A 71 -1.75 3.39 27.90
N LEU A 72 -1.54 2.36 27.06
CA LEU A 72 -2.28 2.20 25.83
C LEU A 72 -3.79 2.09 26.06
N TYR A 73 -4.24 1.33 27.06
CA TYR A 73 -5.66 1.25 27.41
C TYR A 73 -6.23 2.60 27.87
N LEU A 74 -5.54 3.30 28.76
CA LEU A 74 -6.01 4.59 29.30
C LEU A 74 -6.07 5.66 28.21
N PHE A 75 -5.00 5.82 27.43
CA PHE A 75 -4.91 6.83 26.36
C PHE A 75 -5.79 6.51 25.15
N THR A 76 -6.25 5.26 24.99
CA THR A 76 -7.24 4.89 23.98
C THR A 76 -8.67 5.08 24.50
N ILE A 77 -8.99 4.62 25.71
CA ILE A 77 -10.39 4.59 26.17
C ILE A 77 -10.84 5.97 26.67
N ILE A 78 -10.02 6.68 27.43
CA ILE A 78 -10.40 7.96 28.07
C ILE A 78 -10.67 9.05 27.01
N PRO A 79 -9.79 9.30 26.02
CA PRO A 79 -10.07 10.33 25.02
C PRO A 79 -11.24 9.97 24.10
N LEU A 80 -11.42 8.70 23.74
CA LEU A 80 -12.62 8.26 23.00
C LEU A 80 -13.89 8.50 23.81
N PHE A 81 -13.88 8.22 25.11
CA PHE A 81 -15.01 8.49 25.97
C PHE A 81 -15.33 9.99 26.02
N PHE A 82 -14.32 10.85 26.21
CA PHE A 82 -14.51 12.30 26.18
C PHE A 82 -15.08 12.76 24.83
N LEU A 83 -14.51 12.29 23.72
CA LEU A 83 -14.96 12.64 22.37
C LEU A 83 -16.41 12.20 22.12
N TRP A 84 -16.74 10.97 22.53
CA TRP A 84 -18.11 10.43 22.48
C TRP A 84 -19.09 11.30 23.26
N THR A 85 -18.72 11.78 24.46
CA THR A 85 -19.59 12.67 25.24
C THR A 85 -19.76 14.06 24.62
N ARG A 86 -18.73 14.59 23.97
CA ARG A 86 -18.78 15.90 23.31
C ARG A 86 -19.61 15.90 22.04
N ILE A 87 -19.47 14.85 21.22
CA ILE A 87 -20.08 14.77 19.89
C ILE A 87 -21.54 14.32 19.98
N ASN A 88 -21.80 13.20 20.65
CA ASN A 88 -23.15 12.65 20.73
C ASN A 88 -24.01 13.34 21.81
N ARG A 89 -23.41 14.23 22.61
CA ARG A 89 -24.03 14.92 23.76
C ARG A 89 -24.90 14.01 24.63
N PRO A 90 -24.50 12.76 24.96
CA PRO A 90 -25.20 11.99 25.98
C PRO A 90 -25.19 12.83 27.27
N GLY A 91 -26.34 13.10 27.89
CA GLY A 91 -26.38 13.92 29.10
C GLY A 91 -25.36 13.41 30.14
N ILE A 92 -24.23 14.11 30.29
CA ILE A 92 -23.06 13.66 31.07
C ILE A 92 -23.46 13.45 32.53
N ARG A 93 -24.26 14.39 33.07
CA ARG A 93 -24.86 14.29 34.40
C ARG A 93 -25.67 13.00 34.56
N ARG A 94 -26.45 12.63 33.54
CA ARG A 94 -27.24 11.39 33.53
C ARG A 94 -26.36 10.16 33.46
N PHE A 95 -25.26 10.18 32.70
CA PHE A 95 -24.30 9.07 32.67
C PHE A 95 -23.65 8.84 34.04
N PHE A 96 -23.12 9.90 34.66
CA PHE A 96 -22.51 9.79 36.00
C PHE A 96 -23.53 9.43 37.08
N GLN A 97 -24.78 9.91 36.99
CA GLN A 97 -25.87 9.45 37.87
C GLN A 97 -26.12 7.95 37.71
N ILE A 98 -26.23 7.45 36.48
CA ILE A 98 -26.41 6.01 36.22
C ILE A 98 -25.21 5.21 36.75
N LEU A 99 -23.98 5.69 36.52
CA LEU A 99 -22.76 5.05 37.00
C LEU A 99 -22.72 5.00 38.53
N PHE A 100 -22.96 6.13 39.20
CA PHE A 100 -22.97 6.24 40.65
C PHE A 100 -24.06 5.36 41.27
N MET A 101 -25.29 5.39 40.75
CA MET A 101 -26.36 4.50 41.20
C MET A 101 -25.99 3.03 40.99
N SER A 102 -25.33 2.69 39.87
CA SER A 102 -24.94 1.31 39.57
C SER A 102 -23.81 0.81 40.48
N ILE A 103 -22.84 1.68 40.83
CA ILE A 103 -21.76 1.37 41.77
C ILE A 103 -22.30 1.28 43.21
N SER A 104 -23.19 2.19 43.60
CA SER A 104 -23.84 2.16 44.91
C SER A 104 -24.58 0.83 45.13
N ARG A 105 -25.38 0.40 44.14
CA ARG A 105 -26.05 -0.93 44.17
C ARG A 105 -25.09 -2.12 44.23
N LEU A 106 -23.87 -1.99 43.70
CA LEU A 106 -22.84 -3.04 43.83
C LEU A 106 -22.35 -3.15 45.28
N PHE A 107 -22.03 -2.01 45.91
CA PHE A 107 -21.59 -1.97 47.30
C PHE A 107 -22.69 -2.38 48.28
N LEU A 108 -23.96 -2.13 47.95
CA LEU A 108 -25.13 -2.57 48.72
C LEU A 108 -25.49 -4.05 48.48
N GLY A 109 -24.79 -4.78 47.61
CA GLY A 109 -25.08 -6.18 47.30
C GLY A 109 -26.32 -6.41 46.40
N GLU A 110 -27.00 -5.35 45.99
CA GLU A 110 -28.21 -5.38 45.15
C GLU A 110 -27.91 -5.62 43.65
N ALA A 111 -26.67 -5.40 43.22
CA ALA A 111 -26.24 -5.56 41.83
C ALA A 111 -24.90 -6.28 41.71
N LYS A 112 -24.74 -7.09 40.67
CA LYS A 112 -23.46 -7.70 40.29
C LYS A 112 -22.71 -6.79 39.32
N PHE A 113 -21.38 -6.92 39.26
CA PHE A 113 -20.53 -6.17 38.31
C PHE A 113 -21.03 -6.25 36.85
N LYS A 114 -21.56 -7.42 36.45
CA LYS A 114 -22.18 -7.65 35.14
C LYS A 114 -23.38 -6.72 34.87
N THR A 115 -24.17 -6.36 35.88
CA THR A 115 -25.33 -5.45 35.77
C THR A 115 -24.88 -4.03 35.47
N ILE A 116 -23.77 -3.58 36.05
CA ILE A 116 -23.18 -2.26 35.83
C ILE A 116 -22.71 -2.15 34.38
N ILE A 117 -21.91 -3.11 33.91
CA ILE A 117 -21.44 -3.16 32.52
C ILE A 117 -22.62 -3.21 31.56
N SER A 118 -23.64 -4.02 31.86
CA SER A 118 -24.83 -4.12 31.02
C SER A 118 -25.50 -2.77 30.85
N THR A 119 -25.71 -2.03 31.95
CA THR A 119 -26.37 -0.72 31.96
C THR A 119 -25.57 0.33 31.20
N LEU A 120 -24.26 0.42 31.44
CA LEU A 120 -23.38 1.40 30.76
C LEU A 120 -23.23 1.10 29.26
N SER A 121 -23.26 -0.18 28.88
CA SER A 121 -23.14 -0.61 27.48
C SER A 121 -24.43 -0.51 26.66
N GLN A 122 -25.59 -0.17 27.26
CA GLN A 122 -26.87 -0.14 26.54
C GLN A 122 -26.87 0.81 25.33
N ARG A 123 -26.37 2.04 25.49
CA ARG A 123 -26.32 3.02 24.39
C ARG A 123 -25.35 2.59 23.27
N PRO A 124 -24.08 2.23 23.56
CA PRO A 124 -23.20 1.66 22.55
C PRO A 124 -23.82 0.45 21.83
N LYS A 125 -24.46 -0.46 22.57
CA LYS A 125 -25.17 -1.62 21.99
C LYS A 125 -26.29 -1.21 21.04
N GLN A 126 -27.07 -0.18 21.37
CA GLN A 126 -28.10 0.36 20.48
C GLN A 126 -27.49 0.93 19.19
N TYR A 127 -26.36 1.65 19.28
CA TYR A 127 -25.67 2.17 18.09
C TYR A 127 -25.12 1.05 17.22
N VAL A 128 -24.51 0.03 17.82
CA VAL A 128 -24.02 -1.16 17.11
C VAL A 128 -25.18 -1.91 16.45
N ALA A 129 -26.28 -2.15 17.17
CA ALA A 129 -27.47 -2.78 16.62
C ALA A 129 -28.07 -1.96 15.47
N GLY A 130 -28.07 -0.63 15.58
CA GLY A 130 -28.47 0.28 14.50
C GLY A 130 -27.55 0.21 13.28
N LEU A 131 -26.24 0.14 13.49
CA LEU A 131 -25.25 -0.07 12.42
C LEU A 131 -25.47 -1.41 11.71
N ILE A 132 -25.61 -2.51 12.46
CA ILE A 132 -25.88 -3.84 11.89
C ILE A 132 -27.19 -3.83 11.10
N ARG A 133 -28.26 -3.26 11.65
CA ARG A 133 -29.54 -3.11 10.95
C ARG A 133 -29.39 -2.27 9.69
N SER A 134 -28.61 -1.20 9.72
CA SER A 134 -28.33 -0.37 8.54
C SER A 134 -27.57 -1.13 7.46
N ILE A 135 -26.57 -1.93 7.83
CA ILE A 135 -25.82 -2.79 6.91
C ILE A 135 -26.74 -3.84 6.30
N PHE A 136 -27.50 -4.56 7.14
CA PHE A 136 -28.41 -5.62 6.70
C PHE A 136 -29.54 -5.08 5.81
N SER A 137 -30.15 -3.95 6.20
CA SER A 137 -31.13 -3.26 5.36
C SER A 137 -30.52 -2.85 4.02
N HIS A 138 -29.31 -2.28 4.01
CA HIS A 138 -28.63 -1.92 2.78
C HIS A 138 -28.31 -3.16 1.93
N PHE A 139 -27.92 -4.28 2.54
CA PHE A 139 -27.68 -5.54 1.86
C PHE A 139 -28.94 -6.03 1.13
N ILE A 140 -30.08 -6.10 1.82
CA ILE A 140 -31.35 -6.57 1.25
C ILE A 140 -31.82 -5.68 0.08
N HIS A 141 -31.65 -4.37 0.17
CA HIS A 141 -32.08 -3.45 -0.90
C HIS A 141 -31.10 -3.42 -2.09
N HIS A 142 -29.89 -3.94 -1.92
CA HIS A 142 -28.83 -3.88 -2.92
C HIS A 142 -28.18 -5.25 -3.17
N ILE A 143 -28.98 -6.33 -3.16
CA ILE A 143 -28.50 -7.73 -3.28
C ILE A 143 -27.55 -7.94 -4.47
N PRO A 144 -27.85 -7.54 -5.72
CA PRO A 144 -26.96 -7.82 -6.86
C PRO A 144 -25.58 -7.17 -6.72
N GLU A 145 -25.54 -5.96 -6.16
CA GLU A 145 -24.33 -5.20 -5.91
C GLU A 145 -23.47 -5.89 -4.83
N TRP A 146 -24.10 -6.31 -3.73
CA TRP A 146 -23.40 -7.04 -2.68
C TRP A 146 -22.94 -8.43 -3.08
N LEU A 147 -23.77 -9.20 -3.81
CA LEU A 147 -23.36 -10.51 -4.32
C LEU A 147 -22.13 -10.39 -5.23
N SER A 148 -22.10 -9.38 -6.09
CA SER A 148 -20.96 -9.13 -6.97
C SER A 148 -19.70 -8.76 -6.18
N LEU A 149 -19.82 -7.83 -5.22
CA LEU A 149 -18.70 -7.40 -4.38
C LEU A 149 -18.20 -8.54 -3.50
N ILE A 150 -19.08 -9.31 -2.85
CA ILE A 150 -18.70 -10.46 -2.01
C ILE A 150 -18.00 -11.52 -2.87
N SER A 151 -18.45 -11.78 -4.09
CA SER A 151 -17.80 -12.74 -4.99
C SER A 151 -16.38 -12.30 -5.34
N ILE A 152 -16.19 -11.02 -5.66
CA ILE A 152 -14.86 -10.46 -5.96
C ILE A 152 -13.97 -10.48 -4.70
N PHE A 153 -14.50 -10.11 -3.53
CA PHE A 153 -13.75 -10.14 -2.28
C PHE A 153 -13.42 -11.57 -1.82
N ALA A 154 -14.28 -12.55 -2.10
CA ALA A 154 -13.99 -13.96 -1.84
C ALA A 154 -12.86 -14.46 -2.74
N PHE A 155 -12.88 -14.15 -4.04
CA PHE A 155 -11.76 -14.44 -4.94
C PHE A 155 -10.45 -13.83 -4.43
N ASN A 156 -10.51 -12.57 -4.00
CA ASN A 156 -9.37 -11.83 -3.47
C ASN A 156 -8.83 -12.43 -2.16
N ALA A 157 -9.71 -12.77 -1.21
CA ALA A 157 -9.32 -13.43 0.03
C ALA A 157 -8.69 -14.80 -0.23
N TRP A 158 -9.21 -15.55 -1.19
CA TRP A 158 -8.59 -16.79 -1.66
C TRP A 158 -7.21 -16.51 -2.29
N TYR A 159 -7.12 -15.62 -3.28
CA TYR A 159 -5.88 -15.34 -4.02
C TYR A 159 -4.73 -14.87 -3.12
N TYR A 160 -4.98 -13.85 -2.29
CA TYR A 160 -3.97 -13.26 -1.41
C TYR A 160 -3.77 -14.06 -0.10
N GLY A 161 -4.80 -14.78 0.35
CA GLY A 161 -4.75 -15.59 1.56
C GLY A 161 -4.16 -16.99 1.35
N TYR A 162 -4.16 -17.52 0.13
CA TYR A 162 -3.79 -18.92 -0.13
C TYR A 162 -2.39 -19.27 0.38
N SER A 163 -1.38 -18.50 -0.02
CA SER A 163 0.00 -18.74 0.42
C SER A 163 0.20 -18.47 1.91
N THR A 164 -0.55 -17.51 2.47
CA THR A 164 -0.55 -17.22 3.92
C THR A 164 -1.01 -18.45 4.72
N VAL A 165 -2.08 -19.10 4.25
CA VAL A 165 -2.69 -20.28 4.88
C VAL A 165 -1.93 -21.57 4.58
N THR A 166 -1.21 -21.68 3.46
CA THR A 166 -0.56 -22.96 3.07
C THR A 166 0.93 -23.00 3.40
N ARG A 167 1.63 -21.86 3.43
CA ARG A 167 3.10 -21.82 3.60
C ARG A 167 3.54 -21.34 4.97
N TYR A 168 2.77 -20.48 5.63
CA TYR A 168 3.05 -19.93 6.97
C TYR A 168 4.37 -19.16 7.15
N ALA A 169 5.17 -19.00 6.10
CA ALA A 169 6.47 -18.34 6.14
C ALA A 169 6.40 -16.89 5.66
N TYR A 170 7.39 -16.10 6.04
CA TYR A 170 7.60 -14.79 5.41
C TYR A 170 8.06 -14.94 3.98
N GLY A 171 7.59 -14.03 3.12
CA GLY A 171 7.97 -14.04 1.71
C GLY A 171 8.82 -12.87 1.24
N THR A 172 9.19 -11.94 2.13
CA THR A 172 10.14 -10.87 1.82
C THR A 172 10.91 -10.49 3.08
N SER A 173 12.19 -10.10 2.92
CA SER A 173 13.08 -9.72 4.02
C SER A 173 12.57 -8.51 4.79
N ASP A 174 11.81 -7.64 4.12
CA ASP A 174 11.18 -6.47 4.73
C ASP A 174 10.30 -6.85 5.94
N LEU A 175 9.64 -8.02 5.90
CA LEU A 175 8.80 -8.49 7.01
C LEU A 175 9.62 -8.75 8.28
N VAL A 176 10.83 -9.33 8.13
CA VAL A 176 11.74 -9.58 9.26
C VAL A 176 12.21 -8.25 9.85
N VAL A 177 12.53 -7.27 9.01
CA VAL A 177 12.95 -5.93 9.46
C VAL A 177 11.82 -5.22 10.21
N HIS A 178 10.60 -5.25 9.67
CA HIS A 178 9.44 -4.65 10.35
C HIS A 178 9.07 -5.36 11.63
N GLN A 179 9.24 -6.70 11.70
CA GLN A 179 9.09 -7.45 12.94
C GLN A 179 10.09 -6.96 13.99
N LYS A 180 11.37 -6.86 13.62
CA LYS A 180 12.42 -6.36 14.52
C LYS A 180 12.07 -4.99 15.11
N TRP A 181 11.57 -4.07 14.28
CA TRP A 181 11.18 -2.73 14.77
C TRP A 181 10.00 -2.77 15.73
N ILE A 182 8.98 -3.60 15.48
CA ILE A 182 7.85 -3.75 16.41
C ILE A 182 8.29 -4.44 17.71
N ASN A 183 9.18 -5.42 17.63
CA ASN A 183 9.77 -6.06 18.81
C ASN A 183 10.58 -5.04 19.64
N ALA A 184 11.30 -4.10 19.00
CA ALA A 184 11.96 -3.01 19.71
C ALA A 184 10.97 -2.03 20.36
N MET A 185 9.81 -1.80 19.75
CA MET A 185 8.73 -1.02 20.35
C MET A 185 8.18 -1.70 21.61
N ASP A 186 8.07 -3.03 21.64
CA ASP A 186 7.66 -3.78 22.84
C ASP A 186 8.68 -3.63 23.99
N GLN A 187 9.97 -3.44 23.65
CA GLN A 187 11.04 -3.09 24.59
C GLN A 187 11.05 -1.60 24.97
N GLY A 188 10.07 -0.82 24.51
CA GLY A 188 9.89 0.59 24.85
C GLY A 188 10.63 1.58 23.95
N THR A 189 11.22 1.13 22.83
CA THR A 189 11.96 1.99 21.90
C THR A 189 11.26 2.10 20.54
N ILE A 190 10.74 3.28 20.21
CA ILE A 190 10.29 3.61 18.86
C ILE A 190 11.45 4.16 18.03
N PHE A 191 11.39 4.07 16.69
CA PHE A 191 12.46 4.55 15.80
C PHE A 191 13.83 3.89 16.07
N TYR A 192 13.82 2.58 16.35
CA TYR A 192 15.02 1.80 16.66
C TYR A 192 16.19 2.02 15.66
N ASP A 193 15.86 2.17 14.37
CA ASP A 193 16.85 2.37 13.29
C ASP A 193 16.88 3.83 12.78
N GLY A 194 16.44 4.76 13.63
CA GLY A 194 16.26 6.17 13.30
C GLY A 194 14.84 6.52 12.83
N ILE A 195 14.62 7.82 12.61
CA ILE A 195 13.31 8.37 12.25
C ILE A 195 12.88 7.90 10.85
N TYR A 196 11.75 7.19 10.82
CA TYR A 196 11.08 6.67 9.63
C TYR A 196 9.55 6.81 9.82
N PRO A 197 8.72 6.80 8.77
CA PRO A 197 7.26 6.74 8.89
C PRO A 197 6.76 5.48 9.62
N PHE A 198 6.52 5.57 10.93
CA PHE A 198 6.10 4.43 11.78
C PHE A 198 4.57 4.22 11.86
N GLY A 199 3.77 4.91 11.04
CA GLY A 199 2.31 4.82 11.11
C GLY A 199 1.77 3.39 10.93
N PHE A 200 2.38 2.59 10.05
CA PHE A 200 2.04 1.18 9.90
C PHE A 200 2.43 0.35 11.15
N HIS A 201 3.65 0.54 11.65
CA HIS A 201 4.16 -0.14 12.85
C HIS A 201 3.32 0.20 14.07
N ASN A 202 2.85 1.44 14.20
CA ASN A 202 1.94 1.87 15.25
C ASN A 202 0.62 1.11 15.24
N ILE A 203 0.04 0.85 14.06
CA ILE A 203 -1.19 0.06 13.94
C ILE A 203 -0.94 -1.40 14.37
N LEU A 204 0.16 -2.01 13.92
CA LEU A 204 0.48 -3.38 14.30
C LEU A 204 0.83 -3.50 15.80
N TYR A 205 1.60 -2.56 16.34
CA TYR A 205 1.88 -2.47 17.77
C TYR A 205 0.61 -2.29 18.60
N PHE A 206 -0.35 -1.48 18.13
CA PHE A 206 -1.65 -1.34 18.78
C PHE A 206 -2.39 -2.68 18.82
N LEU A 207 -2.47 -3.38 17.68
CA LEU A 207 -3.14 -4.69 17.63
C LEU A 207 -2.43 -5.73 18.51
N HIS A 208 -1.10 -5.73 18.50
CA HIS A 208 -0.25 -6.60 19.33
C HIS A 208 -0.53 -6.37 20.83
N THR A 209 -0.37 -5.13 21.29
CA THR A 209 -0.41 -4.79 22.71
C THR A 209 -1.84 -4.75 23.27
N PHE A 210 -2.79 -4.22 22.50
CA PHE A 210 -4.17 -4.03 22.95
C PHE A 210 -4.97 -5.34 22.95
N PHE A 211 -4.85 -6.14 21.89
CA PHE A 211 -5.60 -7.40 21.73
C PHE A 211 -4.79 -8.65 22.07
N GLY A 212 -3.46 -8.57 22.18
CA GLY A 212 -2.61 -9.70 22.56
C GLY A 212 -2.22 -10.63 21.41
N PHE A 213 -2.27 -10.16 20.16
CA PHE A 213 -1.77 -10.96 19.02
C PHE A 213 -0.24 -10.94 18.99
N SER A 214 0.42 -12.06 18.67
CA SER A 214 1.87 -12.02 18.43
C SER A 214 2.21 -11.16 17.20
N THR A 215 3.35 -10.46 17.22
CA THR A 215 3.85 -9.69 16.07
C THR A 215 4.01 -10.58 14.84
N THR A 216 4.48 -11.82 15.04
CA THR A 216 4.59 -12.84 13.99
C THR A 216 3.25 -13.12 13.32
N THR A 217 2.20 -13.36 14.10
CA THR A 217 0.84 -13.61 13.58
C THR A 217 0.37 -12.41 12.76
N LEU A 218 0.49 -11.19 13.30
CA LEU A 218 0.04 -9.97 12.61
C LEU A 218 0.75 -9.78 11.26
N LEU A 219 2.07 -9.87 11.22
CA LEU A 219 2.84 -9.68 9.98
C LEU A 219 2.57 -10.78 8.95
N ARG A 220 2.20 -11.98 9.38
CA ARG A 220 1.80 -13.05 8.46
C ARG A 220 0.40 -12.85 7.89
N THR A 221 -0.58 -12.43 8.69
CA THR A 221 -2.00 -12.51 8.32
C THR A 221 -2.66 -11.18 7.96
N PHE A 222 -2.07 -10.04 8.32
CA PHE A 222 -2.71 -8.73 8.13
C PHE A 222 -2.74 -8.28 6.66
N ASN A 223 -1.98 -8.92 5.77
CA ASN A 223 -2.05 -8.77 4.32
C ASN A 223 -3.50 -8.93 3.77
N VAL A 224 -4.25 -9.92 4.25
CA VAL A 224 -5.65 -10.15 3.83
C VAL A 224 -6.54 -9.00 4.30
N THR A 225 -6.33 -8.53 5.54
CA THR A 225 -7.07 -7.40 6.10
C THR A 225 -6.81 -6.11 5.31
N GLN A 226 -5.55 -5.71 5.11
CA GLN A 226 -5.23 -4.49 4.36
C GLN A 226 -5.75 -4.56 2.92
N MET A 227 -5.67 -5.73 2.27
CA MET A 227 -6.11 -5.95 0.90
C MET A 227 -7.61 -5.67 0.75
N PHE A 228 -8.44 -6.16 1.67
CA PHE A 228 -9.87 -5.88 1.68
C PHE A 228 -10.14 -4.37 1.69
N PHE A 229 -9.42 -3.60 2.51
CA PHE A 229 -9.58 -2.16 2.57
C PHE A 229 -9.11 -1.47 1.29
N ILE A 230 -7.94 -1.83 0.74
CA ILE A 230 -7.40 -1.26 -0.51
C ILE A 230 -8.40 -1.41 -1.66
N TYR A 231 -8.94 -2.61 -1.87
CA TYR A 231 -9.87 -2.86 -2.97
C TYR A 231 -11.24 -2.20 -2.73
N THR A 232 -11.65 -2.08 -1.48
CA THR A 232 -12.83 -1.28 -1.13
C THR A 232 -12.61 0.20 -1.44
N MET A 233 -11.39 0.74 -1.32
CA MET A 233 -11.11 2.15 -1.67
C MET A 233 -11.25 2.44 -3.17
N ILE A 234 -10.88 1.49 -4.04
CA ILE A 234 -11.16 1.59 -5.48
C ILE A 234 -12.67 1.75 -5.69
N TYR A 235 -13.47 0.86 -5.11
CA TYR A 235 -14.92 0.92 -5.22
C TYR A 235 -15.52 2.22 -4.67
N VAL A 236 -15.07 2.68 -3.50
CA VAL A 236 -15.58 3.88 -2.83
C VAL A 236 -15.33 5.14 -3.67
N VAL A 237 -14.13 5.29 -4.22
CA VAL A 237 -13.81 6.47 -5.05
C VAL A 237 -14.51 6.41 -6.40
N LEU A 238 -14.63 5.22 -7.00
CA LEU A 238 -15.42 5.04 -8.23
C LEU A 238 -16.90 5.33 -8.01
N LYS A 239 -17.49 4.90 -6.89
CA LYS A 239 -18.88 5.23 -6.52
C LYS A 239 -19.10 6.72 -6.30
N LYS A 240 -18.04 7.49 -6.01
CA LYS A 240 -18.07 8.96 -5.94
C LYS A 240 -18.00 9.61 -7.32
N ILE A 241 -17.21 9.06 -8.24
CA ILE A 241 -16.94 9.64 -9.56
C ILE A 241 -18.01 9.23 -10.58
N CYS A 242 -18.27 7.94 -10.68
CA CYS A 242 -19.16 7.34 -11.67
C CYS A 242 -20.62 7.69 -11.41
N ARG A 243 -21.42 7.65 -12.48
CA ARG A 243 -22.86 7.87 -12.43
C ARG A 243 -23.65 6.58 -12.41
N SER A 244 -23.15 5.55 -13.08
CA SER A 244 -23.75 4.23 -12.99
C SER A 244 -23.55 3.64 -11.60
N ARG A 245 -24.57 2.93 -11.13
CA ARG A 245 -24.54 2.21 -9.86
C ARG A 245 -23.61 0.99 -9.91
N PHE A 246 -23.57 0.27 -11.03
CA PHE A 246 -22.87 -1.02 -11.15
C PHE A 246 -21.49 -0.92 -11.81
N ILE A 247 -21.24 0.10 -12.65
CA ILE A 247 -19.92 0.27 -13.29
C ILE A 247 -18.75 0.36 -12.28
N PRO A 248 -18.89 0.97 -11.07
CA PRO A 248 -17.83 0.92 -10.05
C PRO A 248 -17.34 -0.49 -9.68
N ILE A 249 -18.21 -1.51 -9.79
CA ILE A 249 -17.86 -2.91 -9.52
C ILE A 249 -16.89 -3.43 -10.58
N ILE A 250 -17.04 -3.00 -11.83
CA ILE A 250 -16.13 -3.36 -12.95
C ILE A 250 -14.71 -2.89 -12.63
N GLY A 251 -14.53 -1.73 -11.99
CA GLY A 251 -13.20 -1.26 -11.60
C GLY A 251 -12.51 -2.15 -10.58
N VAL A 252 -13.25 -2.63 -9.57
CA VAL A 252 -12.71 -3.61 -8.60
C VAL A 252 -12.40 -4.93 -9.32
N TYR A 253 -13.29 -5.36 -10.21
CA TYR A 253 -13.11 -6.57 -11.01
C TYR A 253 -11.83 -6.53 -11.83
N ILE A 254 -11.59 -5.45 -12.59
CA ILE A 254 -10.40 -5.26 -13.44
C ILE A 254 -9.10 -5.45 -12.66
N PHE A 255 -9.04 -4.96 -11.42
CA PHE A 255 -7.86 -5.09 -10.57
C PHE A 255 -7.75 -6.46 -9.88
N SER A 256 -8.88 -7.14 -9.68
CA SER A 256 -8.97 -8.39 -8.95
C SER A 256 -8.71 -9.60 -9.84
N VAL A 257 -9.58 -9.80 -10.84
CA VAL A 257 -9.78 -11.12 -11.49
C VAL A 257 -8.99 -11.29 -12.78
N PRO A 258 -8.99 -10.36 -13.76
CA PRO A 258 -8.26 -10.57 -15.00
C PRO A 258 -6.75 -10.61 -14.79
N ASP A 259 -6.06 -11.43 -15.59
CA ASP A 259 -4.61 -11.47 -15.74
C ASP A 259 -4.12 -10.26 -16.58
N LEU A 260 -4.52 -9.06 -16.21
CA LEU A 260 -4.20 -7.83 -16.92
C LEU A 260 -2.82 -7.28 -16.56
N PHE A 261 -2.41 -7.45 -15.30
CA PHE A 261 -1.19 -6.87 -14.75
C PHE A 261 -0.12 -7.94 -14.59
N ASN A 262 1.13 -7.55 -14.80
CA ASN A 262 2.26 -8.41 -14.51
C ASN A 262 2.25 -8.84 -13.03
N TYR A 263 2.68 -10.07 -12.76
CA TYR A 263 2.75 -10.63 -11.41
C TYR A 263 3.49 -9.70 -10.43
N MET A 264 4.56 -9.03 -10.88
CA MET A 264 5.35 -8.13 -10.03
C MET A 264 4.53 -6.96 -9.48
N GLU A 265 3.50 -6.51 -10.21
CA GLU A 265 2.67 -5.38 -9.78
C GLU A 265 1.67 -5.76 -8.70
N THR A 266 1.34 -7.05 -8.60
CA THR A 266 0.30 -7.54 -7.69
C THR A 266 0.85 -8.45 -6.59
N MET A 267 2.09 -8.94 -6.70
CA MET A 267 2.67 -9.88 -5.74
C MET A 267 2.81 -9.27 -4.34
N ARG A 268 3.14 -7.98 -4.24
CA ARG A 268 3.43 -7.35 -2.94
C ARG A 268 2.21 -7.22 -2.04
N TYR A 269 1.01 -7.19 -2.60
CA TYR A 269 -0.23 -7.21 -1.82
C TYR A 269 -0.41 -8.54 -1.06
N GLN A 270 0.36 -9.58 -1.38
CA GLN A 270 0.43 -10.82 -0.61
C GLN A 270 1.25 -10.69 0.69
N TRP A 271 1.90 -9.54 0.95
CA TRP A 271 2.68 -9.30 2.17
C TRP A 271 2.15 -8.11 2.97
N THR A 272 2.38 -8.16 4.28
CA THR A 272 1.99 -7.10 5.21
C THR A 272 3.06 -6.01 5.25
N LEU A 273 2.95 -5.02 4.36
CA LEU A 273 3.98 -4.01 4.13
C LEU A 273 3.43 -2.59 4.26
N PRO A 274 4.24 -1.61 4.74
CA PRO A 274 3.78 -0.24 4.97
C PRO A 274 3.29 0.48 3.71
N GLN A 275 3.96 0.29 2.56
CA GLN A 275 3.54 0.91 1.29
C GLN A 275 2.14 0.45 0.92
N GLU A 276 1.89 -0.85 0.94
CA GLU A 276 0.60 -1.45 0.62
C GLU A 276 -0.50 -0.98 1.59
N PHE A 277 -0.21 -0.98 2.90
CA PHE A 277 -1.13 -0.43 3.89
C PHE A 277 -1.47 1.05 3.64
N GLY A 278 -0.47 1.86 3.25
CA GLY A 278 -0.65 3.27 2.95
C GLY A 278 -1.61 3.57 1.78
N MET A 279 -1.78 2.62 0.84
CA MET A 279 -2.71 2.77 -0.29
C MET A 279 -4.17 2.94 0.14
N ILE A 280 -4.53 2.49 1.35
CA ILE A 280 -5.85 2.69 1.96
C ILE A 280 -6.19 4.20 2.06
N PHE A 281 -5.19 5.06 2.21
CA PHE A 281 -5.36 6.50 2.45
C PHE A 281 -5.10 7.37 1.22
N LEU A 282 -4.73 6.76 0.09
CA LEU A 282 -4.51 7.49 -1.17
C LEU A 282 -5.83 8.03 -1.77
N TYR A 283 -6.81 7.16 -2.00
CA TYR A 283 -8.08 7.57 -2.62
C TYR A 283 -9.06 8.32 -1.73
N PRO A 284 -9.04 8.17 -0.38
CA PRO A 284 -9.76 9.10 0.46
C PRO A 284 -9.31 10.56 0.31
N CYS A 285 -8.04 10.84 -0.03
CA CYS A 285 -7.60 12.20 -0.39
C CYS A 285 -8.43 12.76 -1.55
N ALA A 286 -8.56 12.01 -2.65
CA ALA A 286 -9.41 12.43 -3.77
C ALA A 286 -10.90 12.50 -3.36
N TYR A 287 -11.42 11.49 -2.68
CA TYR A 287 -12.83 11.47 -2.27
C TYR A 287 -13.23 12.73 -1.47
N PHE A 288 -12.41 13.12 -0.50
CA PHE A 288 -12.71 14.27 0.35
C PHE A 288 -12.49 15.60 -0.37
N LEU A 289 -11.46 15.73 -1.22
CA LEU A 289 -11.23 16.95 -1.98
C LEU A 289 -12.33 17.17 -3.04
N LEU A 290 -12.79 16.11 -3.71
CA LEU A 290 -13.96 16.17 -4.60
C LEU A 290 -15.24 16.51 -3.82
N SER A 291 -15.42 15.93 -2.63
CA SER A 291 -16.56 16.25 -1.75
C SER A 291 -16.53 17.70 -1.27
N PHE A 292 -15.35 18.26 -1.03
CA PHE A 292 -15.18 19.67 -0.68
C PHE A 292 -15.75 20.58 -1.78
N PHE A 293 -15.37 20.40 -3.03
CA PHE A 293 -15.88 21.27 -4.12
C PHE A 293 -17.40 21.17 -4.30
N GLU A 294 -17.95 19.96 -4.20
CA GLU A 294 -19.39 19.73 -4.28
C GLU A 294 -20.14 20.41 -3.13
N GLN A 295 -19.65 20.23 -1.90
CA GLN A 295 -20.25 20.84 -0.71
C GLN A 295 -20.09 22.37 -0.72
N LYS A 296 -18.94 22.90 -1.12
CA LYS A 296 -18.69 24.34 -1.19
C LYS A 296 -19.63 25.05 -2.16
N LYS A 297 -19.93 24.41 -3.28
CA LYS A 297 -20.92 24.91 -4.23
C LYS A 297 -22.33 24.92 -3.61
N ASN A 298 -22.71 23.90 -2.86
CA ASN A 298 -24.02 23.82 -2.21
C ASN A 298 -24.15 24.86 -1.10
N GLU A 299 -23.12 25.00 -0.25
CA GLU A 299 -23.03 26.05 0.77
C GLU A 299 -23.22 27.43 0.16
N TYR A 300 -22.53 27.74 -0.94
CA TYR A 300 -22.68 29.04 -1.60
C TYR A 300 -24.11 29.29 -2.10
N ARG A 301 -24.76 28.27 -2.69
CA ARG A 301 -26.14 28.37 -3.17
C ARG A 301 -27.12 28.60 -2.01
N GLU A 302 -26.95 27.89 -0.91
CA GLU A 302 -27.78 28.07 0.29
C GLU A 302 -27.52 29.44 0.93
N GLU A 303 -26.26 29.83 1.09
CA GLU A 303 -25.86 31.15 1.60
C GLU A 303 -26.53 32.27 0.78
N GLN A 304 -26.50 32.18 -0.55
CA GLN A 304 -27.18 33.14 -1.44
C GLN A 304 -28.70 33.13 -1.26
N LYS A 305 -29.33 31.95 -1.13
CA LYS A 305 -30.78 31.83 -0.92
C LYS A 305 -31.20 32.50 0.40
N TYR A 306 -30.47 32.24 1.49
CA TYR A 306 -30.74 32.85 2.79
C TYR A 306 -30.42 34.36 2.82
N ARG A 307 -29.37 34.80 2.11
CA ARG A 307 -29.08 36.23 1.90
C ARG A 307 -30.25 36.95 1.21
N LYS A 308 -30.80 36.39 0.14
CA LYS A 308 -31.98 36.94 -0.56
C LYS A 308 -33.23 37.00 0.33
N GLN A 309 -33.31 36.15 1.35
CA GLN A 309 -34.41 36.11 2.31
C GLN A 309 -34.14 36.93 3.58
N ASN A 310 -33.03 37.69 3.66
CA ASN A 310 -32.58 38.42 4.86
C ASN A 310 -32.46 37.53 6.13
N ARG A 311 -32.19 36.23 5.95
CA ARG A 311 -32.11 35.21 7.01
C ARG A 311 -30.73 34.54 7.09
N LEU A 312 -29.68 35.26 6.69
CA LEU A 312 -28.32 34.71 6.67
C LEU A 312 -27.85 34.24 8.06
N TYR A 313 -28.23 34.95 9.13
CA TYR A 313 -27.87 34.57 10.50
C TYR A 313 -28.42 33.18 10.87
N CYS A 314 -29.60 32.78 10.39
CA CYS A 314 -30.16 31.45 10.60
C CYS A 314 -29.27 30.36 9.99
N TYR A 315 -28.76 30.60 8.78
CA TYR A 315 -27.86 29.66 8.10
C TYR A 315 -26.52 29.54 8.84
N LEU A 316 -25.95 30.65 9.30
CA LEU A 316 -24.70 30.65 10.06
C LEU A 316 -24.88 29.96 11.42
N ALA A 317 -26.03 30.13 12.08
CA ALA A 317 -26.34 29.48 13.35
C ALA A 317 -26.59 27.96 13.21
N GLN A 318 -26.97 27.48 12.02
CA GLN A 318 -27.24 26.07 11.75
C GLN A 318 -25.98 25.19 11.85
N TYR A 319 -24.82 25.73 11.48
CA TYR A 319 -23.58 24.96 11.38
C TYR A 319 -22.48 25.55 12.26
N HIS A 320 -22.06 24.81 13.27
CA HIS A 320 -20.85 25.14 14.03
C HIS A 320 -19.58 24.96 13.17
N ILE A 321 -19.55 23.95 12.30
CA ILE A 321 -18.49 23.72 11.33
C ILE A 321 -19.16 23.38 10.00
N GLN A 322 -18.74 24.07 8.93
CA GLN A 322 -19.30 23.88 7.59
C GLN A 322 -18.94 22.48 7.05
N PRO A 323 -19.85 21.81 6.32
CA PRO A 323 -19.57 20.49 5.73
C PRO A 323 -18.29 20.46 4.88
N SER A 324 -18.06 21.49 4.05
CA SER A 324 -16.85 21.60 3.23
C SER A 324 -15.58 21.64 4.08
N THR A 325 -15.61 22.31 5.23
CA THR A 325 -14.49 22.32 6.18
C THR A 325 -14.25 20.94 6.77
N ILE A 326 -15.30 20.18 7.10
CA ILE A 326 -15.16 18.79 7.57
C ILE A 326 -14.49 17.93 6.48
N SER A 327 -14.88 18.11 5.22
CA SER A 327 -14.23 17.41 4.10
C SER A 327 -12.74 17.76 4.00
N LEU A 328 -12.34 19.02 4.20
CA LEU A 328 -10.92 19.40 4.21
C LEU A 328 -10.16 18.81 5.41
N VAL A 329 -10.75 18.79 6.60
CA VAL A 329 -10.12 18.15 7.77
C VAL A 329 -9.90 16.64 7.51
N LEU A 330 -10.88 15.96 6.93
CA LEU A 330 -10.76 14.54 6.57
C LEU A 330 -9.74 14.31 5.44
N PHE A 331 -9.66 15.23 4.48
CA PHE A 331 -8.58 15.25 3.49
C PHE A 331 -7.21 15.40 4.17
N ALA A 332 -7.08 16.34 5.11
CA ALA A 332 -5.82 16.57 5.82
C ALA A 332 -5.39 15.34 6.63
N PHE A 333 -6.34 14.68 7.31
CA PHE A 333 -6.12 13.42 8.01
C PHE A 333 -5.68 12.30 7.07
N SER A 334 -6.34 12.15 5.92
CA SER A 334 -5.95 11.14 4.93
C SER A 334 -4.55 11.39 4.37
N PHE A 335 -4.23 12.63 3.99
CA PHE A 335 -2.92 12.99 3.46
C PHE A 335 -1.82 12.90 4.53
N SER A 336 -2.16 13.21 5.78
CA SER A 336 -1.24 13.02 6.90
C SER A 336 -0.90 11.53 7.09
N LEU A 337 -1.90 10.65 6.99
CA LEU A 337 -1.68 9.20 7.07
C LEU A 337 -0.81 8.68 5.93
N THR A 338 -0.93 9.20 4.71
CA THR A 338 -0.02 8.76 3.63
C THR A 338 1.43 9.01 4.01
N LEU A 339 1.74 10.17 4.61
CA LEU A 339 3.10 10.56 4.97
C LEU A 339 3.59 9.87 6.25
N ALA A 340 2.72 9.73 7.24
CA ALA A 340 3.04 9.05 8.49
C ALA A 340 3.29 7.54 8.29
N ILE A 341 2.79 6.95 7.20
CA ILE A 341 2.95 5.53 6.89
C ILE A 341 4.09 5.26 5.90
N HIS A 342 4.17 6.01 4.79
CA HIS A 342 5.20 5.78 3.78
C HIS A 342 5.37 6.94 2.78
N PHE A 343 6.62 7.34 2.49
CA PHE A 343 6.91 8.49 1.61
C PHE A 343 6.37 8.34 0.19
N TYR A 344 6.58 7.19 -0.47
CA TYR A 344 6.09 6.96 -1.84
C TYR A 344 4.57 7.19 -2.00
N ILE A 345 3.76 6.82 -1.01
CA ILE A 345 2.31 7.03 -1.06
C ILE A 345 1.98 8.53 -1.11
N THR A 346 2.74 9.34 -0.38
CA THR A 346 2.56 10.79 -0.33
C THR A 346 2.91 11.46 -1.63
N ILE A 347 3.96 10.99 -2.33
CA ILE A 347 4.31 11.47 -3.68
C ILE A 347 3.12 11.23 -4.62
N ILE A 348 2.53 10.03 -4.61
CA ILE A 348 1.37 9.72 -5.45
C ILE A 348 0.12 10.50 -5.03
N ALA A 349 -0.09 10.71 -3.72
CA ALA A 349 -1.19 11.53 -3.22
C ALA A 349 -1.05 12.99 -3.67
N PHE A 350 0.17 13.53 -3.70
CA PHE A 350 0.45 14.86 -4.23
C PHE A 350 0.16 14.95 -5.74
N ILE A 351 0.61 13.97 -6.53
CA ILE A 351 0.29 13.88 -7.97
C ILE A 351 -1.22 13.82 -8.22
N LEU A 352 -1.96 13.04 -7.42
CA LEU A 352 -3.41 12.97 -7.46
C LEU A 352 -4.05 14.33 -7.13
N CYS A 353 -3.54 15.04 -6.11
CA CYS A 353 -4.01 16.39 -5.77
C CYS A 353 -3.72 17.40 -6.89
N LEU A 354 -2.57 17.30 -7.56
CA LEU A 354 -2.21 18.13 -8.70
C LEU A 354 -3.18 17.89 -9.88
N ALA A 355 -3.50 16.64 -10.17
CA ALA A 355 -4.49 16.30 -11.19
C ALA A 355 -5.87 16.90 -10.89
N ILE A 356 -6.30 16.87 -9.62
CA ILE A 356 -7.54 17.55 -9.17
C ILE A 356 -7.42 19.06 -9.38
N ALA A 357 -6.30 19.68 -8.99
CA ALA A 357 -6.08 21.12 -9.13
C ALA A 357 -6.19 21.57 -10.60
N VAL A 358 -5.58 20.83 -11.53
CA VAL A 358 -5.68 21.10 -12.97
C VAL A 358 -7.12 20.93 -13.48
N ALA A 359 -7.78 19.81 -13.15
CA ALA A 359 -9.15 19.55 -13.58
C ALA A 359 -10.18 20.55 -13.01
N TYR A 360 -9.90 21.16 -11.86
CA TYR A 360 -10.74 22.15 -11.20
C TYR A 360 -10.33 23.61 -11.47
N PHE A 361 -9.33 23.84 -12.32
CA PHE A 361 -9.00 25.19 -12.76
C PHE A 361 -10.17 25.84 -13.55
N PRO A 362 -10.46 27.15 -13.40
CA PRO A 362 -9.88 28.10 -12.43
C PRO A 362 -10.63 28.15 -11.08
N ILE A 363 -11.58 27.24 -10.80
CA ILE A 363 -12.40 27.24 -9.56
C ILE A 363 -11.51 27.25 -8.31
N ILE A 364 -10.40 26.52 -8.35
CA ILE A 364 -9.48 26.45 -7.22
C ILE A 364 -8.83 27.79 -6.88
N LEU A 365 -8.67 28.70 -7.85
CA LEU A 365 -8.00 30.00 -7.66
C LEU A 365 -8.85 31.01 -6.87
N TYR A 366 -10.16 30.79 -6.76
CA TYR A 366 -10.99 31.66 -5.93
C TYR A 366 -10.50 31.60 -4.48
N LYS A 367 -10.25 32.75 -3.84
CA LYS A 367 -9.75 32.85 -2.45
C LYS A 367 -10.51 31.96 -1.46
N ARG A 368 -11.84 31.84 -1.63
CA ARG A 368 -12.73 30.99 -0.81
C ARG A 368 -12.48 29.48 -0.94
N HIS A 369 -11.76 29.03 -1.98
CA HIS A 369 -11.32 27.65 -2.18
C HIS A 369 -9.82 27.51 -1.92
N LEU A 370 -9.01 28.40 -2.49
CA LEU A 370 -7.54 28.32 -2.42
C LEU A 370 -7.01 28.33 -0.98
N ILE A 371 -7.42 29.32 -0.17
CA ILE A 371 -6.89 29.50 1.19
C ILE A 371 -7.22 28.30 2.08
N PRO A 372 -8.48 27.81 2.14
CA PRO A 372 -8.78 26.60 2.92
C PRO A 372 -8.01 25.36 2.47
N ILE A 373 -7.84 25.16 1.15
CA ILE A 373 -7.07 24.02 0.63
C ILE A 373 -5.59 24.11 1.05
N LEU A 374 -4.98 25.30 0.93
CA LEU A 374 -3.58 25.53 1.34
C LEU A 374 -3.39 25.31 2.84
N ILE A 375 -4.26 25.88 3.68
CA ILE A 375 -4.23 25.66 5.14
C ILE A 375 -4.34 24.16 5.44
N SER A 376 -5.28 23.48 4.79
CA SER A 376 -5.49 22.04 4.98
C SER A 376 -4.27 21.20 4.59
N GLY A 377 -3.58 21.56 3.51
CA GLY A 377 -2.34 20.90 3.08
C GLY A 377 -1.15 21.17 4.01
N ILE A 378 -1.04 22.39 4.52
CA ILE A 378 -0.02 22.72 5.53
C ILE A 378 -0.29 21.94 6.82
N CYS A 379 -1.54 21.94 7.31
CA CYS A 379 -1.93 21.20 8.51
C CYS A 379 -1.70 19.69 8.37
N SER A 380 -1.90 19.10 7.19
CA SER A 380 -1.67 17.66 7.00
C SER A 380 -0.19 17.29 7.08
N LEU A 381 0.69 18.12 6.52
CA LEU A 381 2.15 17.95 6.63
C LEU A 381 2.61 18.06 8.08
N PHE A 382 2.17 19.10 8.80
CA PHE A 382 2.49 19.26 10.22
C PHE A 382 2.00 18.08 11.05
N LEU A 383 0.77 17.60 10.83
CA LEU A 383 0.23 16.47 11.58
C LEU A 383 1.05 15.18 11.37
N ALA A 384 1.56 14.95 10.16
CA ALA A 384 2.37 13.78 9.87
C ALA A 384 3.80 13.88 10.43
N ILE A 385 4.43 15.05 10.33
CA ILE A 385 5.84 15.24 10.68
C ILE A 385 6.03 15.53 12.17
N ALA A 386 5.03 16.10 12.87
CA ALA A 386 5.16 16.50 14.26
C ALA A 386 5.68 15.37 15.19
N PRO A 387 5.17 14.12 15.14
CA PRO A 387 5.72 13.05 15.97
C PRO A 387 7.21 12.76 15.70
N MET A 388 7.60 12.77 14.43
CA MET A 388 8.99 12.56 14.00
C MET A 388 9.89 13.72 14.43
N GLY A 389 9.43 14.96 14.28
CA GLY A 389 10.16 16.16 14.70
C GLY A 389 10.35 16.23 16.21
N ILE A 390 9.35 15.83 17.00
CA ILE A 390 9.48 15.75 18.47
C ILE A 390 10.53 14.69 18.84
N ALA A 391 10.51 13.51 18.22
CA ALA A 391 11.53 12.48 18.47
C ALA A 391 12.94 12.94 18.08
N PHE A 392 13.07 13.67 16.97
CA PHE A 392 14.35 14.27 16.56
C PHE A 392 14.89 15.23 17.63
N VAL A 393 14.04 16.12 18.14
CA VAL A 393 14.41 17.06 19.21
C VAL A 393 14.74 16.33 20.51
N GLN A 394 14.13 15.17 20.77
CA GLN A 394 14.45 14.29 21.91
C GLN A 394 15.76 13.49 21.74
N GLY A 395 16.43 13.59 20.58
CA GLY A 395 17.75 13.00 20.34
C GLY A 395 17.75 11.74 19.46
N THR A 396 16.62 11.36 18.85
CA THR A 396 16.59 10.24 17.90
C THR A 396 17.22 10.65 16.55
N PRO A 397 18.23 9.92 16.04
CA PRO A 397 18.84 10.24 14.76
C PRO A 397 17.86 10.00 13.60
N LEU A 398 18.10 10.67 12.47
CA LEU A 398 17.38 10.37 11.23
C LEU A 398 17.81 9.01 10.69
N GLN A 399 16.87 8.24 10.16
CA GLN A 399 17.21 6.98 9.50
C GLN A 399 18.02 7.26 8.22
N GLY A 400 18.97 6.38 7.87
CA GLY A 400 19.96 6.63 6.81
C GLY A 400 19.36 7.03 5.45
N SER A 401 18.24 6.44 5.03
CA SER A 401 17.59 6.80 3.77
C SER A 401 16.90 8.17 3.81
N LEU A 402 16.43 8.59 4.98
CA LEU A 402 15.88 9.93 5.19
C LEU A 402 17.00 10.99 5.23
N GLY A 403 18.13 10.65 5.84
CA GLY A 403 19.34 11.47 5.80
C GLY A 403 19.84 11.70 4.38
N TRP A 404 19.89 10.65 3.56
CA TRP A 404 20.23 10.75 2.13
C TRP A 404 19.23 11.61 1.35
N ALA A 405 17.92 11.38 1.54
CA ALA A 405 16.89 12.14 0.83
C ALA A 405 16.89 13.64 1.19
N LEU A 406 17.13 13.97 2.46
CA LEU A 406 17.31 15.37 2.90
C LEU A 406 18.61 15.96 2.36
N GLY A 407 19.68 15.16 2.30
CA GLY A 407 20.95 15.51 1.65
C GLY A 407 20.74 15.98 0.22
N MET A 408 20.03 15.19 -0.60
CA MET A 408 19.68 15.55 -1.98
C MET A 408 18.81 16.81 -2.12
N MET A 409 17.99 17.13 -1.13
CA MET A 409 17.20 18.38 -1.12
C MET A 409 18.04 19.59 -0.66
N SER A 410 19.09 19.36 0.13
CA SER A 410 19.97 20.40 0.67
C SER A 410 21.14 20.77 -0.24
N THR A 411 21.47 19.94 -1.23
CA THR A 411 22.63 20.16 -2.12
C THR A 411 22.17 20.49 -3.54
N GLY A 412 22.10 21.79 -3.83
CA GLY A 412 22.36 22.34 -5.16
C GLY A 412 23.85 22.62 -5.38
N GLU A 413 24.73 22.06 -4.54
CA GLU A 413 26.18 22.09 -4.71
C GLU A 413 26.65 20.64 -4.87
N GLU A 414 27.39 20.38 -5.94
CA GLU A 414 28.09 19.12 -6.17
C GLU A 414 28.91 18.79 -4.93
N SER A 415 28.56 17.70 -4.24
CA SER A 415 29.42 17.14 -3.22
C SER A 415 30.56 16.41 -3.91
N ASP A 416 31.75 17.02 -3.88
CA ASP A 416 33.02 16.36 -4.17
C ASP A 416 33.12 15.06 -3.36
N ASP A 417 33.28 13.94 -4.07
CA ASP A 417 33.64 12.65 -3.49
C ASP A 417 35.06 12.73 -2.92
N SER A 418 35.19 13.10 -1.65
CA SER A 418 36.37 12.74 -0.86
C SER A 418 36.09 11.44 -0.11
N VAL A 419 36.13 10.33 -0.85
CA VAL A 419 36.31 9.00 -0.28
C VAL A 419 37.76 8.92 0.22
N THR A 420 37.98 9.00 1.53
CA THR A 420 39.19 8.46 2.14
C THR A 420 39.12 6.94 2.05
N ASP A 421 39.67 6.43 0.96
CA ASP A 421 40.03 5.03 0.82
C ASP A 421 41.43 4.82 1.41
N SER A 422 41.63 3.69 2.08
CA SER A 422 42.96 3.19 2.43
C SER A 422 42.89 1.67 2.30
N THR A 423 43.07 1.19 1.06
CA THR A 423 44.33 0.62 0.50
C THR A 423 44.55 -0.86 0.90
N ASN A 424 44.82 -1.83 0.00
CA ASN A 424 45.58 -1.83 -1.25
C ASN A 424 45.24 -3.03 -2.16
N ASP A 425 45.15 -2.76 -3.48
CA ASP A 425 45.85 -3.32 -4.66
C ASP A 425 46.00 -4.85 -4.87
N THR A 426 46.07 -5.40 -6.10
CA THR A 426 46.60 -4.86 -7.38
C THR A 426 45.95 -5.52 -8.61
N GLN A 427 46.01 -4.77 -9.72
CA GLN A 427 45.55 -4.93 -11.10
C GLN A 427 46.15 -6.09 -11.92
N GLN A 428 45.50 -6.42 -13.05
CA GLN A 428 46.14 -6.25 -14.37
C GLN A 428 45.15 -6.09 -15.54
N THR A 429 45.60 -5.26 -16.49
CA THR A 429 44.93 -4.51 -17.56
C THR A 429 45.12 -5.17 -18.94
N GLN A 430 44.30 -4.80 -19.93
CA GLN A 430 44.79 -4.63 -21.31
C GLN A 430 43.96 -3.60 -22.10
N ASP A 431 44.63 -2.51 -22.46
CA ASP A 431 44.21 -1.42 -23.35
C ASP A 431 44.51 -1.72 -24.83
N THR A 432 43.80 -1.04 -25.74
CA THR A 432 44.47 -0.36 -26.88
C THR A 432 43.59 0.73 -27.51
N ASN A 433 44.12 1.95 -27.58
CA ASN A 433 43.65 3.12 -28.34
C ASN A 433 44.59 3.36 -29.55
N LEU A 434 44.12 4.11 -30.57
CA LEU A 434 44.86 5.08 -31.43
C LEU A 434 43.81 5.70 -32.41
N SER A 435 43.37 6.98 -32.31
CA SER A 435 43.97 8.30 -32.64
C SER A 435 43.79 8.81 -34.09
N ASP A 436 43.24 10.03 -34.21
CA ASP A 436 43.56 11.19 -35.10
C ASP A 436 43.47 11.07 -36.64
N THR A 437 43.14 12.08 -37.48
CA THR A 437 43.47 13.54 -37.46
C THR A 437 42.62 14.39 -38.45
N THR A 438 42.76 15.70 -38.28
CA THR A 438 42.36 17.03 -38.87
C THR A 438 42.17 17.34 -40.39
N ASP A 439 41.64 18.57 -40.61
CA ASP A 439 41.70 19.54 -41.74
C ASP A 439 40.71 19.38 -42.92
N GLY A 440 40.03 20.39 -43.51
CA GLY A 440 40.02 21.86 -43.42
C GLY A 440 40.11 22.50 -44.83
N GLN A 441 39.05 23.14 -45.38
CA GLN A 441 39.11 24.35 -46.27
C GLN A 441 37.77 24.82 -46.92
N SER A 442 37.55 26.13 -46.79
CA SER A 442 36.95 27.20 -47.65
C SER A 442 36.79 26.97 -49.18
N THR A 443 35.97 27.64 -50.02
CA THR A 443 35.41 29.03 -50.07
C THR A 443 34.42 29.20 -51.28
N ILE A 444 33.39 30.07 -51.10
CA ILE A 444 32.84 31.17 -51.96
C ILE A 444 32.39 30.99 -53.45
N GLY A 445 31.20 31.57 -53.77
CA GLY A 445 30.90 32.27 -55.04
C GLY A 445 29.43 32.15 -55.54
N THR A 446 28.48 33.05 -55.22
CA THR A 446 27.87 34.15 -56.05
C THR A 446 27.40 33.72 -57.47
N SER A 447 26.25 34.08 -58.06
CA SER A 447 25.45 35.31 -58.08
C SER A 447 24.12 35.11 -58.87
N ASP A 448 23.10 35.91 -58.51
CA ASP A 448 21.94 36.51 -59.23
C ASP A 448 21.70 36.18 -60.73
N THR A 449 20.47 36.15 -61.29
CA THR A 449 19.60 37.32 -61.48
C THR A 449 18.19 36.94 -62.02
N THR A 450 17.20 37.74 -61.62
CA THR A 450 15.79 37.88 -62.03
C THR A 450 15.51 38.11 -63.53
N SER A 451 14.33 37.69 -64.01
CA SER A 451 13.58 38.42 -65.06
C SER A 451 12.05 38.21 -64.94
N VAL A 452 11.33 39.22 -65.43
CA VAL A 452 9.93 39.60 -65.19
C VAL A 452 9.12 39.46 -66.48
N GLN A 453 7.84 39.06 -66.45
CA GLN A 453 6.75 39.76 -67.18
C GLN A 453 5.30 39.29 -66.89
N LYS A 454 4.44 40.30 -66.74
CA LYS A 454 2.97 40.45 -66.69
C LYS A 454 2.35 40.20 -68.10
N SER A 455 1.04 40.01 -68.42
CA SER A 455 -0.29 40.08 -67.78
C SER A 455 -1.40 39.80 -68.85
N LYS A 456 -2.66 39.58 -68.40
CA LYS A 456 -4.02 39.75 -69.04
C LYS A 456 -4.71 38.45 -69.48
N ASN A 457 -6.02 38.18 -69.27
CA ASN A 457 -7.16 38.91 -68.69
C ASN A 457 -8.29 37.90 -68.29
N THR A 458 -9.07 38.28 -67.28
CA THR A 458 -10.33 37.85 -66.60
C THR A 458 -11.52 37.32 -67.47
N PRO A 459 -12.69 36.83 -66.93
CA PRO A 459 -13.14 36.65 -65.52
C PRO A 459 -14.01 35.40 -65.12
N GLN A 460 -14.06 35.18 -63.80
CA GLN A 460 -15.17 34.74 -62.93
C GLN A 460 -15.87 33.36 -63.11
N LYS A 461 -15.69 32.52 -62.08
CA LYS A 461 -16.82 32.07 -61.24
C LYS A 461 -16.38 31.97 -59.78
N VAL A 462 -17.04 32.76 -58.93
CA VAL A 462 -16.83 32.82 -57.48
C VAL A 462 -17.38 31.55 -56.86
N THR A 463 -16.53 30.76 -56.20
CA THR A 463 -16.97 29.70 -55.28
C THR A 463 -16.60 30.09 -53.86
N PHE A 464 -17.65 30.14 -53.04
CA PHE A 464 -17.75 30.59 -51.66
C PHE A 464 -17.00 29.69 -50.63
N ILE A 465 -15.91 29.01 -51.01
CA ILE A 465 -15.17 28.04 -50.18
C ILE A 465 -13.74 28.54 -49.86
N GLN A 466 -13.58 29.83 -49.56
CA GLN A 466 -12.29 30.36 -49.05
C GLN A 466 -12.43 31.19 -47.77
N LYS A 467 -13.52 31.00 -47.02
CA LYS A 467 -13.69 31.56 -45.67
C LYS A 467 -13.86 30.49 -44.58
N LEU A 468 -13.09 29.41 -44.64
CA LEU A 468 -12.63 28.73 -43.42
C LEU A 468 -11.15 29.07 -43.21
N GLN A 469 -10.87 29.77 -42.12
CA GLN A 469 -9.61 30.45 -41.83
C GLN A 469 -8.37 29.56 -41.85
N LYS A 470 -7.31 30.08 -42.50
CA LYS A 470 -5.92 29.64 -42.40
C LYS A 470 -5.48 29.60 -40.93
N VAL A 471 -5.15 28.41 -40.41
CA VAL A 471 -4.39 28.28 -39.16
C VAL A 471 -3.04 28.97 -39.38
N PRO A 472 -2.58 29.87 -38.48
CA PRO A 472 -1.30 30.55 -38.64
C PRO A 472 -0.16 29.52 -38.75
N GLN A 473 0.78 29.73 -39.68
CA GLN A 473 1.90 28.80 -39.92
C GLN A 473 2.73 28.53 -38.64
N LYS A 474 2.84 29.52 -37.74
CA LYS A 474 3.45 29.38 -36.40
C LYS A 474 2.69 28.40 -35.48
N VAL A 475 1.35 28.40 -35.54
CA VAL A 475 0.51 27.49 -34.76
C VAL A 475 0.65 26.05 -35.29
N LEU A 476 0.72 25.88 -36.61
CA LEU A 476 0.94 24.56 -37.22
C LEU A 476 2.31 23.98 -36.83
N LEU A 477 3.36 24.81 -36.76
CA LEU A 477 4.69 24.40 -36.34
C LEU A 477 4.72 23.95 -34.86
N VAL A 478 4.10 24.72 -33.97
CA VAL A 478 3.96 24.34 -32.55
C VAL A 478 3.16 23.05 -32.39
N LEU A 479 2.04 22.90 -33.11
CA LEU A 479 1.24 21.66 -33.08
C LEU A 479 2.03 20.44 -33.56
N ASN A 480 2.86 20.60 -34.60
CA ASN A 480 3.72 19.52 -35.08
C ASN A 480 4.79 19.14 -34.07
N LYS A 481 5.41 20.13 -33.39
CA LYS A 481 6.37 19.87 -32.30
C LYS A 481 5.71 19.13 -31.14
N VAL A 482 4.57 19.62 -30.65
CA VAL A 482 3.79 18.95 -29.58
C VAL A 482 3.41 17.52 -29.98
N LYS A 483 2.99 17.31 -31.22
CA LYS A 483 2.67 15.97 -31.74
C LYS A 483 3.87 15.04 -31.76
N GLN A 484 5.07 15.55 -32.06
CA GLN A 484 6.31 14.76 -32.02
C GLN A 484 6.67 14.39 -30.57
N GLU A 485 6.58 15.33 -29.63
CA GLU A 485 6.83 15.07 -28.20
C GLU A 485 5.85 14.02 -27.64
N ILE A 486 4.55 14.14 -27.93
CA ILE A 486 3.55 13.15 -27.50
C ILE A 486 3.88 11.76 -28.07
N LYS A 487 4.29 11.68 -29.34
CA LYS A 487 4.70 10.40 -29.93
C LYS A 487 5.93 9.82 -29.25
N HIS A 488 6.91 10.65 -28.90
CA HIS A 488 8.10 10.22 -28.17
C HIS A 488 7.73 9.69 -26.78
N VAL A 489 6.95 10.43 -26.01
CA VAL A 489 6.46 10.01 -24.69
C VAL A 489 5.68 8.70 -24.79
N ASN A 490 4.78 8.56 -25.76
CA ASN A 490 3.98 7.33 -25.94
C ASN A 490 4.81 6.13 -26.37
N PHE A 491 5.88 6.36 -27.15
CA PHE A 491 6.84 5.31 -27.50
C PHE A 491 7.59 4.80 -26.26
N VAL A 492 8.14 5.71 -25.45
CA VAL A 492 8.81 5.38 -24.19
C VAL A 492 7.84 4.69 -23.23
N ALA A 493 6.63 5.25 -23.06
CA ALA A 493 5.60 4.66 -22.21
C ALA A 493 5.22 3.26 -22.68
N SER A 494 5.13 3.01 -23.98
CA SER A 494 4.82 1.68 -24.52
C SER A 494 5.89 0.66 -24.16
N PHE A 495 7.17 1.05 -24.25
CA PHE A 495 8.30 0.19 -23.86
C PHE A 495 8.27 -0.13 -22.37
N LEU A 496 8.08 0.86 -21.51
CA LEU A 496 8.02 0.67 -20.06
C LEU A 496 6.78 -0.10 -19.61
N PHE A 497 5.63 0.13 -20.26
CA PHE A 497 4.39 -0.55 -19.91
C PHE A 497 4.41 -2.05 -20.24
N GLU A 498 5.39 -2.54 -21.04
CA GLU A 498 5.61 -3.98 -21.23
C GLU A 498 5.91 -4.69 -19.90
N GLY A 499 6.52 -3.98 -18.94
CA GLY A 499 6.68 -4.50 -17.59
C GLY A 499 5.36 -4.54 -16.80
N CYS A 500 4.46 -3.58 -17.02
CA CYS A 500 3.27 -3.40 -16.18
C CYS A 500 2.12 -4.35 -16.52
N TYR A 501 1.94 -4.66 -17.81
CA TYR A 501 0.75 -5.34 -18.31
C TYR A 501 1.05 -6.66 -19.00
N ASN A 502 0.20 -7.65 -18.76
CA ASN A 502 0.22 -8.92 -19.47
C ASN A 502 -0.53 -8.74 -20.80
N GLY A 503 0.23 -8.45 -21.87
CA GLY A 503 -0.27 -8.41 -23.24
C GLY A 503 0.13 -7.17 -24.03
N LYS A 504 1.12 -7.29 -24.92
CA LYS A 504 1.65 -6.16 -25.71
C LYS A 504 0.58 -5.37 -26.49
N LYS A 505 -0.50 -6.03 -26.92
CA LYS A 505 -1.60 -5.40 -27.67
C LYS A 505 -2.49 -4.48 -26.81
N THR A 506 -2.52 -4.66 -25.48
CA THR A 506 -3.35 -3.83 -24.59
C THR A 506 -2.69 -2.50 -24.26
N ILE A 507 -1.36 -2.43 -24.31
CA ILE A 507 -0.58 -1.25 -23.92
C ILE A 507 -0.95 -0.01 -24.77
N PRO A 508 -0.98 -0.05 -26.11
CA PRO A 508 -1.41 1.11 -26.90
C PRO A 508 -2.86 1.51 -26.60
N LEU A 509 -3.76 0.55 -26.36
CA LEU A 509 -5.16 0.83 -26.02
C LEU A 509 -5.27 1.59 -24.69
N ILE A 510 -4.44 1.24 -23.71
CA ILE A 510 -4.40 1.90 -22.41
C ILE A 510 -3.87 3.33 -22.55
N ILE A 511 -2.75 3.51 -23.25
CA ILE A 511 -2.14 4.84 -23.46
C ILE A 511 -3.09 5.76 -24.22
N TYR A 512 -3.49 5.38 -25.44
CA TYR A 512 -4.39 6.20 -26.25
C TYR A 512 -5.77 6.35 -25.61
N GLY A 513 -6.26 5.32 -24.92
CA GLY A 513 -7.53 5.39 -24.19
C GLY A 513 -7.48 6.46 -23.09
N SER A 514 -6.37 6.60 -22.37
CA SER A 514 -6.20 7.61 -21.33
C SER A 514 -6.17 9.04 -21.87
N GLU A 515 -5.52 9.24 -23.02
CA GLU A 515 -5.50 10.52 -23.74
C GLU A 515 -6.89 10.87 -24.26
N ILE A 516 -7.56 9.92 -24.92
CA ILE A 516 -8.92 10.09 -25.44
C ILE A 516 -9.90 10.42 -24.31
N LEU A 517 -9.83 9.71 -23.18
CA LEU A 517 -10.67 10.01 -22.01
C LEU A 517 -10.46 11.45 -21.54
N THR A 518 -9.21 11.88 -21.42
CA THR A 518 -8.85 13.23 -20.98
C THR A 518 -9.38 14.28 -21.94
N VAL A 519 -9.17 14.10 -23.25
CA VAL A 519 -9.67 15.01 -24.29
C VAL A 519 -11.19 15.04 -24.31
N CYS A 520 -11.88 13.90 -24.29
CA CYS A 520 -13.34 13.84 -24.27
C CYS A 520 -13.92 14.52 -23.01
N ALA A 521 -13.35 14.27 -21.83
CA ALA A 521 -13.79 14.92 -20.60
C ALA A 521 -13.56 16.43 -20.62
N PHE A 522 -12.44 16.88 -21.21
CA PHE A 522 -12.13 18.30 -21.41
C PHE A 522 -13.08 18.96 -22.42
N LEU A 523 -13.38 18.31 -23.55
CA LEU A 523 -14.36 18.82 -24.52
C LEU A 523 -15.75 18.95 -23.90
N LEU A 524 -16.17 17.99 -23.07
CA LEU A 524 -17.44 18.09 -22.34
C LEU A 524 -17.45 19.23 -21.30
N LEU A 525 -16.31 19.50 -20.65
CA LEU A 525 -16.13 20.68 -19.80
C LEU A 525 -16.35 21.98 -20.59
N LEU A 526 -15.77 22.09 -21.79
CA LEU A 526 -15.91 23.26 -22.67
C LEU A 526 -17.33 23.41 -23.23
N LEU A 527 -17.94 22.34 -23.70
CA LEU A 527 -19.33 22.36 -24.19
C LEU A 527 -20.29 22.86 -23.11
N ARG A 528 -20.02 22.53 -21.85
CA ARG A 528 -20.80 23.06 -20.72
C ARG A 528 -20.58 24.56 -20.49
N SER A 529 -19.34 25.05 -20.56
CA SER A 529 -19.09 26.50 -20.34
C SER A 529 -19.77 27.36 -21.39
N VAL A 530 -19.88 26.86 -22.64
CA VAL A 530 -20.58 27.52 -23.75
C VAL A 530 -22.12 27.42 -23.61
N THR A 531 -22.66 26.27 -23.20
CA THR A 531 -24.12 26.07 -23.11
C THR A 531 -24.80 26.84 -21.96
N HIS A 532 -24.03 27.39 -21.02
CA HIS A 532 -24.53 28.35 -20.03
C HIS A 532 -25.09 29.65 -20.66
N ILE A 533 -24.82 29.87 -21.96
CA ILE A 533 -25.21 31.05 -22.73
C ILE A 533 -26.43 30.79 -23.67
N GLY A 534 -26.87 29.54 -23.91
CA GLY A 534 -27.92 29.33 -24.92
C GLY A 534 -28.76 28.04 -24.94
N SER A 535 -28.50 27.00 -24.13
CA SER A 535 -29.38 25.82 -24.14
C SER A 535 -29.58 25.17 -22.76
N HIS A 536 -30.81 25.26 -22.25
CA HIS A 536 -31.22 24.65 -20.99
C HIS A 536 -31.16 23.11 -20.99
N VAL A 537 -31.20 22.48 -22.17
CA VAL A 537 -31.31 21.01 -22.33
C VAL A 537 -29.99 20.31 -21.98
N ILE A 538 -28.85 20.81 -22.46
CA ILE A 538 -27.52 20.18 -22.22
C ILE A 538 -27.06 20.39 -20.77
N SER A 539 -27.36 21.56 -20.19
CA SER A 539 -27.02 21.89 -18.80
C SER A 539 -27.78 21.00 -17.78
N HIS A 540 -29.01 20.59 -18.09
CA HIS A 540 -29.81 19.68 -17.26
C HIS A 540 -29.40 18.20 -17.42
N MET A 541 -28.88 17.81 -18.59
CA MET A 541 -28.47 16.44 -18.86
C MET A 541 -27.16 16.03 -18.18
N ILE A 542 -26.30 16.97 -17.75
CA ILE A 542 -24.98 16.62 -17.17
C ILE A 542 -24.74 17.41 -15.87
N PRO A 543 -24.44 16.77 -14.72
CA PRO A 543 -24.15 17.43 -13.45
C PRO A 543 -22.79 18.14 -13.46
N SER A 544 -22.67 19.24 -12.74
CA SER A 544 -21.55 20.19 -12.86
C SER A 544 -20.16 19.68 -12.53
N PHE A 545 -20.04 18.59 -11.80
CA PHE A 545 -18.74 18.09 -11.36
C PHE A 545 -18.35 16.76 -11.97
N TYR A 546 -19.27 16.05 -12.64
CA TYR A 546 -19.00 14.72 -13.19
C TYR A 546 -17.81 14.72 -14.16
N TYR A 547 -17.86 15.54 -15.20
CA TYR A 547 -16.81 15.61 -16.22
C TYR A 547 -15.48 16.14 -15.64
N ARG A 548 -15.50 16.97 -14.57
CA ARG A 548 -14.28 17.39 -13.88
C ARG A 548 -13.66 16.21 -13.11
N ASN A 549 -14.50 15.38 -12.49
CA ASN A 549 -14.05 14.18 -11.79
C ASN A 549 -13.44 13.16 -12.78
N VAL A 550 -14.08 12.95 -13.94
CA VAL A 550 -13.53 12.09 -15.01
C VAL A 550 -12.24 12.69 -15.62
N LEU A 551 -12.22 14.01 -15.84
CA LEU A 551 -11.02 14.70 -16.32
C LEU A 551 -9.85 14.54 -15.34
N CYS A 552 -10.12 14.64 -14.03
CA CYS A 552 -9.13 14.39 -12.99
C CYS A 552 -8.54 12.98 -13.11
N THR A 553 -9.35 11.94 -13.33
CA THR A 553 -8.83 10.57 -13.47
C THR A 553 -7.96 10.40 -14.72
N GLY A 554 -8.33 11.05 -15.83
CA GLY A 554 -7.51 11.05 -17.05
C GLY A 554 -6.16 11.76 -16.85
N ILE A 555 -6.17 12.96 -16.28
CA ILE A 555 -4.95 13.72 -15.97
C ILE A 555 -4.07 12.97 -14.96
N TYR A 556 -4.67 12.38 -13.92
CA TYR A 556 -3.94 11.58 -12.93
C TYR A 556 -3.21 10.41 -13.60
N TYR A 557 -3.87 9.71 -14.52
CA TYR A 557 -3.25 8.62 -15.26
C TYR A 557 -2.10 9.10 -16.16
N ILE A 558 -2.27 10.24 -16.85
CA ILE A 558 -1.20 10.85 -17.66
C ILE A 558 -0.01 11.26 -16.76
N PHE A 559 -0.25 11.82 -15.58
CA PHE A 559 0.83 12.15 -14.65
C PHE A 559 1.54 10.91 -14.12
N MET A 560 0.82 9.82 -13.87
CA MET A 560 1.44 8.54 -13.55
C MET A 560 2.32 8.03 -14.71
N MET A 561 1.85 8.13 -15.96
CA MET A 561 2.66 7.79 -17.13
C MET A 561 3.93 8.64 -17.22
N LEU A 562 3.82 9.96 -17.03
CA LEU A 562 4.97 10.86 -17.03
C LEU A 562 5.96 10.57 -15.90
N LEU A 563 5.47 10.19 -14.72
CA LEU A 563 6.30 9.77 -13.59
C LEU A 563 7.15 8.55 -13.94
N LEU A 564 6.58 7.56 -14.64
CA LEU A 564 7.33 6.37 -15.06
C LEU A 564 8.31 6.68 -16.20
N CYS A 565 7.98 7.62 -17.09
CA CYS A 565 8.86 8.03 -18.17
C CYS A 565 9.93 9.05 -17.74
N ALA A 566 9.97 9.47 -16.47
CA ALA A 566 10.79 10.59 -16.02
C ALA A 566 12.28 10.42 -16.35
N ASP A 567 12.86 9.23 -16.15
CA ASP A 567 14.27 8.92 -16.47
C ASP A 567 14.63 9.10 -17.96
N TYR A 568 13.64 8.95 -18.85
CA TYR A 568 13.81 9.05 -20.30
C TYR A 568 13.40 10.43 -20.84
N LEU A 569 12.97 11.32 -19.94
CA LEU A 569 12.59 12.69 -20.23
C LEU A 569 13.52 13.61 -19.45
N PRO A 570 13.65 14.90 -19.81
CA PRO A 570 14.41 15.86 -19.01
C PRO A 570 13.62 16.27 -17.75
N LEU A 571 13.15 15.30 -16.97
CA LEU A 571 12.35 15.47 -15.75
C LEU A 571 13.03 14.77 -14.58
N PRO A 572 12.90 15.29 -13.34
CA PRO A 572 13.48 14.65 -12.17
C PRO A 572 12.75 13.35 -11.81
N THR A 573 13.53 12.30 -11.54
CA THR A 573 13.00 10.99 -11.12
C THR A 573 12.63 11.03 -9.64
N LEU A 574 11.33 11.03 -9.36
CA LEU A 574 10.81 11.15 -8.00
C LEU A 574 10.69 9.80 -7.26
N MET A 575 10.70 8.70 -7.99
CA MET A 575 10.49 7.36 -7.44
C MET A 575 11.06 6.30 -8.37
N ASP A 576 11.57 5.22 -7.79
CA ASP A 576 12.02 4.05 -8.52
C ASP A 576 10.94 3.49 -9.45
N TYR A 577 11.37 3.09 -10.65
CA TYR A 577 10.51 2.57 -11.71
C TYR A 577 9.63 1.39 -11.25
N THR A 578 10.18 0.41 -10.52
CA THR A 578 9.42 -0.76 -10.07
C THR A 578 8.34 -0.37 -9.06
N ARG A 579 8.58 0.66 -8.24
CA ARG A 579 7.59 1.19 -7.30
C ARG A 579 6.49 1.97 -8.02
N GLY A 580 6.85 2.77 -9.02
CA GLY A 580 5.89 3.52 -9.86
C GLY A 580 4.86 2.64 -10.55
N ARG A 581 5.28 1.47 -11.04
CA ARG A 581 4.41 0.52 -11.77
C ARG A 581 3.28 -0.04 -10.92
N ILE A 582 3.53 -0.30 -9.63
CA ILE A 582 2.49 -0.75 -8.68
C ILE A 582 1.37 0.30 -8.55
N PHE A 583 1.75 1.57 -8.48
CA PHE A 583 0.77 2.67 -8.39
C PHE A 583 0.05 2.92 -9.71
N LEU A 584 0.72 2.76 -10.85
CA LEU A 584 0.07 2.81 -12.16
C LEU A 584 -0.95 1.67 -12.30
N ALA A 585 -0.61 0.46 -11.86
CA ALA A 585 -1.52 -0.67 -11.83
C ALA A 585 -2.75 -0.39 -10.96
N TYR A 586 -2.56 0.24 -9.79
CA TYR A 586 -3.66 0.67 -8.91
C TYR A 586 -4.51 1.81 -9.51
N ALA A 587 -3.93 2.72 -10.29
CA ALA A 587 -4.62 3.81 -10.99
C ALA A 587 -5.40 3.35 -12.24
N THR A 588 -4.94 2.30 -12.91
CA THR A 588 -5.54 1.71 -14.12
C THR A 588 -7.05 1.41 -13.99
N PRO A 589 -7.54 0.72 -12.95
CA PRO A 589 -8.98 0.48 -12.80
C PRO A 589 -9.79 1.77 -12.72
N LEU A 590 -9.25 2.87 -12.16
CA LEU A 590 -9.95 4.16 -12.14
C LEU A 590 -10.14 4.71 -13.55
N PHE A 591 -9.05 4.73 -14.33
CA PHE A 591 -9.05 5.19 -15.71
C PHE A 591 -10.04 4.39 -16.57
N ILE A 592 -9.90 3.06 -16.60
CA ILE A 592 -10.74 2.20 -17.46
C ILE A 592 -12.21 2.33 -17.07
N THR A 593 -12.51 2.33 -15.77
CA THR A 593 -13.90 2.44 -15.30
C THR A 593 -14.52 3.79 -15.62
N CYS A 594 -13.76 4.88 -15.50
CA CYS A 594 -14.26 6.21 -15.87
C CYS A 594 -14.47 6.34 -17.37
N ALA A 595 -13.66 5.67 -18.21
CA ALA A 595 -13.89 5.60 -19.65
C ALA A 595 -15.20 4.86 -19.98
N ILE A 596 -15.43 3.70 -19.34
CA ILE A 596 -16.67 2.93 -19.51
C ILE A 596 -17.89 3.74 -19.01
N ASP A 597 -17.81 4.38 -17.84
CA ASP A 597 -18.90 5.22 -17.31
C ASP A 597 -19.16 6.44 -18.19
N LEU A 598 -18.12 7.04 -18.79
CA LEU A 598 -18.29 8.14 -19.73
C LEU A 598 -19.06 7.72 -20.98
N ILE A 599 -18.70 6.59 -21.58
CA ILE A 599 -19.42 6.02 -22.73
C ILE A 599 -20.88 5.74 -22.33
N TYR A 600 -21.08 5.09 -21.18
CA TYR A 600 -22.41 4.81 -20.65
C TYR A 600 -23.25 6.08 -20.45
N VAL A 601 -22.68 7.14 -19.87
CA VAL A 601 -23.38 8.42 -19.65
C VAL A 601 -23.74 9.09 -20.97
N ILE A 602 -22.88 9.02 -21.98
CA ILE A 602 -23.15 9.60 -23.31
C ILE A 602 -24.28 8.83 -24.02
N LEU A 603 -24.24 7.50 -23.99
CA LEU A 603 -25.19 6.65 -24.72
C LEU A 603 -26.54 6.50 -24.02
N MET A 604 -26.55 6.24 -22.72
CA MET A 604 -27.75 5.77 -22.02
C MET A 604 -28.55 6.89 -21.38
N ARG A 605 -27.91 7.99 -20.99
CA ARG A 605 -28.59 9.10 -20.32
C ARG A 605 -29.63 9.85 -21.17
N PRO A 606 -29.46 10.01 -22.49
CA PRO A 606 -30.51 10.55 -23.36
C PRO A 606 -31.80 9.74 -23.35
N LEU A 607 -31.72 8.43 -23.06
CA LEU A 607 -32.84 7.50 -23.27
C LEU A 607 -33.94 7.60 -22.20
N ARG A 608 -33.80 8.38 -21.12
CA ARG A 608 -34.79 8.63 -20.04
C ARG A 608 -35.42 7.41 -19.33
N TYR A 609 -35.20 6.18 -19.78
CA TYR A 609 -35.74 4.95 -19.17
C TYR A 609 -34.80 4.41 -18.07
N HIS A 610 -35.19 4.62 -16.81
CA HIS A 610 -34.42 4.19 -15.64
C HIS A 610 -34.14 2.68 -15.61
N PHE A 611 -35.10 1.84 -16.01
CA PHE A 611 -34.95 0.38 -15.98
C PHE A 611 -33.89 -0.13 -16.98
N VAL A 612 -33.90 0.36 -18.22
CA VAL A 612 -32.93 -0.03 -19.26
C VAL A 612 -31.51 0.44 -18.90
N SER A 613 -31.41 1.59 -18.22
CA SER A 613 -30.12 2.14 -17.81
C SER A 613 -29.39 1.28 -16.76
N GLU A 614 -30.10 0.50 -15.93
CA GLU A 614 -29.46 -0.36 -14.91
C GLU A 614 -29.11 -1.76 -15.45
N ILE A 615 -29.89 -2.30 -16.39
CA ILE A 615 -29.64 -3.64 -16.97
C ILE A 615 -28.35 -3.67 -17.79
N VAL A 616 -28.07 -2.62 -18.56
CA VAL A 616 -26.89 -2.60 -19.45
C VAL A 616 -25.57 -2.76 -18.68
N PRO A 617 -25.28 -2.00 -17.61
CA PRO A 617 -24.11 -2.23 -16.76
C PRO A 617 -24.01 -3.64 -16.17
N ILE A 618 -25.14 -4.24 -15.77
CA ILE A 618 -25.17 -5.62 -15.26
C ILE A 618 -24.81 -6.61 -16.37
N GLY A 619 -25.44 -6.48 -17.55
CA GLY A 619 -25.15 -7.31 -18.71
C GLY A 619 -23.71 -7.20 -19.18
N LEU A 620 -23.15 -5.98 -19.22
CA LEU A 620 -21.73 -5.74 -19.52
C LEU A 620 -20.81 -6.43 -18.51
N SER A 621 -21.15 -6.40 -17.23
CA SER A 621 -20.37 -7.07 -16.18
C SER A 621 -20.38 -8.59 -16.37
N ILE A 622 -21.54 -9.19 -16.68
CA ILE A 622 -21.68 -10.63 -16.95
C ILE A 622 -20.88 -11.01 -18.20
N ILE A 623 -21.02 -10.26 -19.30
CA ILE A 623 -20.28 -10.50 -20.55
C ILE A 623 -18.77 -10.43 -20.28
N LEU A 624 -18.30 -9.43 -19.52
CA LEU A 624 -16.88 -9.29 -19.18
C LEU A 624 -16.36 -10.49 -18.37
N VAL A 625 -17.12 -10.97 -17.39
CA VAL A 625 -16.78 -12.19 -16.63
C VAL A 625 -16.72 -13.40 -17.55
N CYS A 626 -17.75 -13.62 -18.37
CA CYS A 626 -17.79 -14.72 -19.34
C CYS A 626 -16.58 -14.67 -20.27
N LEU A 627 -16.28 -13.52 -20.87
CA LEU A 627 -15.12 -13.34 -21.76
C LEU A 627 -13.80 -13.63 -21.05
N THR A 628 -13.67 -13.24 -19.78
CA THR A 628 -12.44 -13.49 -19.00
C THR A 628 -12.24 -14.99 -18.80
N ILE A 629 -13.31 -15.72 -18.49
CA ILE A 629 -13.28 -17.18 -18.29
C ILE A 629 -13.03 -17.89 -19.63
N THR A 630 -13.79 -17.57 -20.69
CA THR A 630 -13.69 -18.26 -21.98
C THR A 630 -12.34 -18.07 -22.67
N ASN A 631 -11.68 -16.93 -22.43
CA ASN A 631 -10.34 -16.66 -22.97
C ASN A 631 -9.19 -17.08 -22.02
N ASN A 632 -9.49 -17.79 -20.93
CA ASN A 632 -8.53 -18.17 -19.90
C ASN A 632 -7.67 -16.99 -19.40
N ALA A 633 -8.30 -15.82 -19.28
CA ALA A 633 -7.67 -14.57 -18.89
C ALA A 633 -7.84 -14.28 -17.39
N VAL A 634 -8.14 -15.30 -16.58
CA VAL A 634 -8.20 -15.19 -15.12
C VAL A 634 -6.77 -15.20 -14.59
N LYS A 635 -6.47 -14.31 -13.64
CA LYS A 635 -5.18 -14.20 -12.99
C LYS A 635 -4.75 -15.56 -12.42
N PRO A 636 -3.57 -16.10 -12.81
CA PRO A 636 -3.11 -17.38 -12.31
C PRO A 636 -2.75 -17.27 -10.84
N LEU A 637 -3.10 -18.29 -10.06
CA LEU A 637 -2.66 -18.41 -8.67
C LEU A 637 -1.13 -18.62 -8.67
N ASN A 638 -0.40 -17.59 -8.29
CA ASN A 638 1.05 -17.63 -8.15
C ASN A 638 1.40 -17.71 -6.67
N TYR A 639 2.23 -18.68 -6.31
CA TYR A 639 2.62 -18.83 -4.93
C TYR A 639 3.69 -17.81 -4.55
N ILE A 640 3.66 -17.35 -3.30
CA ILE A 640 4.65 -16.42 -2.77
C ILE A 640 6.01 -17.13 -2.66
N PHE A 641 7.08 -16.46 -3.08
CA PHE A 641 8.43 -16.77 -2.62
C PHE A 641 8.49 -16.84 -1.08
N THR A 642 9.27 -17.75 -0.49
CA THR A 642 9.39 -17.89 0.97
C THR A 642 10.85 -17.79 1.40
N LEU A 643 11.10 -17.05 2.47
CA LEU A 643 12.43 -16.94 3.08
C LEU A 643 12.80 -18.17 3.91
N GLN A 644 11.78 -18.85 4.44
CA GLN A 644 11.88 -19.99 5.35
C GLN A 644 11.12 -21.17 4.78
N ASN A 645 11.56 -22.37 5.13
CA ASN A 645 10.83 -23.57 4.79
C ASN A 645 9.55 -23.66 5.65
N PRO A 646 8.37 -24.00 5.11
CA PRO A 646 7.15 -24.18 5.90
C PRO A 646 7.32 -25.16 7.07
N SER A 647 8.17 -26.17 6.89
CA SER A 647 8.47 -27.16 7.92
C SER A 647 9.35 -26.61 9.04
N GLU A 648 10.22 -25.66 8.73
CA GLU A 648 10.99 -24.88 9.71
C GLU A 648 10.05 -24.08 10.61
N VAL A 649 9.09 -23.36 10.00
CA VAL A 649 8.07 -22.58 10.74
C VAL A 649 7.21 -23.49 11.60
N LYS A 650 6.82 -24.66 11.10
CA LYS A 650 6.08 -25.67 11.86
C LYS A 650 6.87 -26.19 13.06
N CYS A 651 8.18 -26.40 12.90
CA CYS A 651 9.07 -26.78 14.01
C CYS A 651 9.15 -25.67 15.05
N ASN A 652 9.31 -24.40 14.64
CA ASN A 652 9.30 -23.26 15.56
C ASN A 652 8.05 -23.24 16.43
N TYR A 653 6.86 -23.32 15.82
CA TYR A 653 5.59 -23.33 16.58
C TYR A 653 5.43 -24.53 17.53
N ARG A 654 5.97 -25.70 17.16
CA ARG A 654 5.91 -26.89 18.02
C ARG A 654 6.88 -26.79 19.19
N ILE A 655 8.14 -26.42 18.91
CA ILE A 655 9.19 -26.32 19.93
C ILE A 655 8.84 -25.23 20.95
N MET A 656 8.39 -24.05 20.50
CA MET A 656 7.93 -22.97 21.39
C MET A 656 6.76 -23.37 22.30
N LYS A 657 6.00 -24.41 21.94
CA LYS A 657 4.88 -24.91 22.73
C LYS A 657 5.30 -26.06 23.66
N GLU A 658 6.25 -26.87 23.24
CA GLU A 658 6.66 -28.09 23.93
C GLU A 658 7.77 -27.86 24.96
N TYR A 659 8.60 -26.83 24.78
CA TYR A 659 9.78 -26.57 25.60
C TYR A 659 9.65 -25.23 26.35
N PRO A 660 10.20 -25.12 27.57
CA PRO A 660 10.22 -23.85 28.30
C PRO A 660 11.07 -22.79 27.60
N ASP A 661 10.63 -21.53 27.70
CA ASP A 661 11.31 -20.40 27.08
C ASP A 661 12.79 -20.32 27.52
N TYR A 662 13.68 -20.07 26.56
CA TYR A 662 15.13 -19.90 26.71
C TYR A 662 15.92 -21.09 27.26
N GLU A 663 15.30 -22.24 27.52
CA GLU A 663 16.00 -23.51 27.86
C GLU A 663 16.55 -24.26 26.64
N TYR A 664 16.32 -23.73 25.45
CA TYR A 664 16.74 -24.33 24.19
C TYR A 664 17.35 -23.31 23.22
N THR A 665 18.24 -23.80 22.37
CA THR A 665 18.84 -23.03 21.27
C THR A 665 18.45 -23.63 19.94
N ILE A 666 18.00 -22.80 19.01
CA ILE A 666 17.77 -23.19 17.61
C ILE A 666 18.93 -22.67 16.77
N VAL A 667 19.65 -23.59 16.12
CA VAL A 667 20.72 -23.31 15.17
C VAL A 667 20.11 -23.26 13.76
N THR A 668 19.94 -22.04 13.24
CA THR A 668 19.25 -21.80 11.95
C THR A 668 19.67 -20.45 11.34
N THR A 669 19.13 -20.13 10.18
CA THR A 669 19.34 -18.85 9.48
C THR A 669 18.79 -17.66 10.29
N THR A 670 19.22 -16.45 9.97
CA THR A 670 18.70 -15.23 10.61
C THR A 670 17.23 -14.95 10.28
N ASN A 671 16.66 -15.60 9.27
CA ASN A 671 15.26 -15.39 8.86
C ASN A 671 14.25 -15.82 9.94
N SER A 672 14.62 -16.80 10.77
CA SER A 672 13.78 -17.28 11.88
C SER A 672 14.00 -16.53 13.19
N LEU A 673 15.06 -15.71 13.29
CA LEU A 673 15.47 -15.06 14.54
C LEU A 673 14.31 -14.30 15.19
N GLU A 674 13.69 -13.36 14.47
CA GLU A 674 12.65 -12.50 15.05
C GLU A 674 11.37 -13.27 15.37
N MET A 675 11.11 -14.41 14.70
CA MET A 675 9.95 -15.26 15.00
C MET A 675 10.09 -16.05 16.31
N ILE A 676 11.32 -16.39 16.70
CA ILE A 676 11.60 -17.23 17.89
C ILE A 676 12.16 -16.43 19.07
N LYS A 677 12.49 -15.15 18.87
CA LYS A 677 13.24 -14.30 19.80
C LYS A 677 12.70 -14.25 21.23
N ASP A 678 11.37 -14.30 21.36
CA ASP A 678 10.70 -14.19 22.65
C ASP A 678 10.67 -15.53 23.43
N HIS A 679 11.10 -16.62 22.79
CA HIS A 679 10.97 -17.99 23.31
C HIS A 679 12.27 -18.80 23.27
N ALA A 680 13.18 -18.50 22.34
CA ALA A 680 14.33 -19.33 22.04
C ALA A 680 15.63 -18.51 21.99
N ARG A 681 16.74 -19.16 22.35
CA ARG A 681 18.05 -18.66 21.95
C ARG A 681 18.28 -19.02 20.48
N HIS A 682 18.92 -18.12 19.74
CA HIS A 682 19.30 -18.35 18.34
C HIS A 682 20.82 -18.48 18.22
N TYR A 683 21.28 -19.45 17.45
CA TYR A 683 22.65 -19.52 16.99
C TYR A 683 22.64 -19.47 15.46
N GLU A 684 23.31 -18.47 14.89
CA GLU A 684 23.36 -18.26 13.46
C GLU A 684 24.15 -19.36 12.73
N MET A 685 23.50 -20.01 11.76
CA MET A 685 24.01 -21.20 11.08
C MET A 685 25.35 -20.95 10.34
N ALA A 686 25.48 -19.85 9.61
CA ALA A 686 26.71 -19.58 8.87
C ALA A 686 27.92 -19.41 9.81
N THR A 687 27.72 -18.79 10.97
CA THR A 687 28.70 -18.61 12.05
C THR A 687 29.04 -19.95 12.70
N PHE A 688 28.05 -20.82 12.86
CA PHE A 688 28.26 -22.18 13.35
C PHE A 688 29.20 -22.95 12.40
N ILE A 689 28.93 -22.93 11.10
CA ILE A 689 29.76 -23.57 10.07
C ILE A 689 31.14 -22.90 9.94
N LYS A 690 31.21 -21.57 9.94
CA LYS A 690 32.48 -20.82 9.90
C LYS A 690 33.41 -21.19 11.04
N LYS A 691 32.86 -21.44 12.23
CA LYS A 691 33.66 -21.89 13.37
C LYS A 691 34.17 -23.33 13.21
N MET A 692 33.65 -24.13 12.28
CA MET A 692 34.20 -25.46 11.96
C MET A 692 35.41 -25.39 11.01
N ASP A 693 35.58 -24.30 10.27
CA ASP A 693 36.68 -24.11 9.32
C ASP A 693 38.04 -24.16 10.02
N HIS A 694 39.06 -24.67 9.34
CA HIS A 694 40.40 -24.92 9.88
C HIS A 694 40.35 -25.66 11.23
N PHE A 695 39.67 -26.81 11.25
CA PHE A 695 39.49 -27.61 12.45
C PHE A 695 40.84 -28.06 13.04
N THR A 696 40.93 -28.02 14.37
CA THR A 696 42.02 -28.60 15.16
C THR A 696 41.42 -29.39 16.32
N THR A 697 42.14 -30.40 16.81
CA THR A 697 41.66 -31.28 17.89
C THR A 697 41.35 -30.54 19.21
N ASN A 698 41.94 -29.36 19.42
CA ASN A 698 41.71 -28.53 20.60
C ASN A 698 40.53 -27.56 20.44
N LYS A 699 39.94 -27.45 19.25
CA LYS A 699 38.84 -26.51 18.97
C LYS A 699 37.58 -26.94 19.73
N LYS A 700 36.93 -25.98 20.39
CA LYS A 700 35.70 -26.21 21.15
C LYS A 700 34.58 -25.29 20.68
N ILE A 701 33.44 -25.87 20.32
CA ILE A 701 32.19 -25.15 20.04
C ILE A 701 31.13 -25.78 20.93
N THR A 702 30.60 -25.01 21.87
CA THR A 702 29.58 -25.46 22.83
C THR A 702 28.39 -24.50 22.78
N ILE A 703 27.21 -25.01 23.10
CA ILE A 703 25.97 -24.23 23.17
C ILE A 703 25.38 -24.46 24.57
N PRO A 704 25.27 -23.42 25.41
CA PRO A 704 24.96 -23.58 26.83
C PRO A 704 23.44 -23.65 27.08
N THR A 705 22.78 -24.64 26.49
CA THR A 705 21.35 -24.94 26.71
C THR A 705 21.12 -26.44 26.74
N LYS A 706 20.24 -26.89 27.64
CA LYS A 706 19.83 -28.29 27.74
C LYS A 706 19.38 -28.91 26.41
N TYR A 707 18.62 -28.17 25.61
CA TYR A 707 18.17 -28.65 24.29
C TYR A 707 18.79 -27.82 23.17
N VAL A 708 19.27 -28.48 22.12
CA VAL A 708 19.79 -27.81 20.93
C VAL A 708 19.12 -28.40 19.69
N PHE A 709 18.52 -27.55 18.88
CA PHE A 709 17.87 -27.94 17.62
C PHE A 709 18.68 -27.46 16.44
N PHE A 710 18.91 -28.33 15.46
CA PHE A 710 19.64 -28.00 14.23
C PHE A 710 18.69 -28.13 13.04
N TYR A 711 18.47 -27.03 12.33
CA TYR A 711 17.57 -26.95 11.19
C TYR A 711 18.35 -27.01 9.88
N ILE A 712 18.06 -28.00 9.04
CA ILE A 712 18.81 -28.23 7.81
C ILE A 712 17.84 -28.38 6.64
N GLU A 713 18.03 -27.58 5.61
CA GLU A 713 17.29 -27.70 4.36
C GLU A 713 17.94 -28.76 3.47
N LYS A 714 17.31 -29.94 3.35
CA LYS A 714 17.73 -30.98 2.40
C LYS A 714 17.59 -30.52 0.94
N LYS A 715 16.66 -29.61 0.69
CA LYS A 715 16.50 -28.89 -0.57
C LYS A 715 16.56 -27.38 -0.31
N PRO A 716 17.75 -26.77 -0.31
CA PRO A 716 17.92 -25.37 0.05
C PRO A 716 17.05 -24.43 -0.79
N LEU A 717 16.41 -23.46 -0.15
CA LEU A 717 15.59 -22.48 -0.84
C LEU A 717 16.46 -21.57 -1.73
N ASN A 718 15.99 -21.28 -2.93
CA ASN A 718 16.65 -20.33 -3.82
C ASN A 718 16.28 -18.90 -3.41
N TYR A 719 17.02 -18.38 -2.44
CA TYR A 719 16.88 -17.03 -1.93
C TYR A 719 17.29 -16.03 -3.02
N ASN A 720 16.43 -15.02 -3.28
CA ASN A 720 16.50 -14.02 -4.39
C ASN A 720 15.62 -14.33 -5.61
N PHE A 721 14.81 -15.39 -5.60
CA PHE A 721 13.88 -15.63 -6.69
C PHE A 721 12.60 -14.78 -6.59
N PHE A 722 12.51 -13.77 -7.44
CA PHE A 722 11.31 -12.95 -7.63
C PHE A 722 10.59 -13.34 -8.92
N GLY A 723 10.02 -14.54 -8.96
CA GLY A 723 9.26 -15.04 -10.11
C GLY A 723 7.94 -15.70 -9.68
N PRO A 724 6.97 -15.84 -10.60
CA PRO A 724 5.75 -16.58 -10.31
C PRO A 724 6.08 -18.07 -10.16
N LEU A 725 5.78 -18.63 -8.98
CA LEU A 725 5.82 -20.07 -8.79
C LEU A 725 4.48 -20.66 -9.21
N LYS A 726 4.51 -21.68 -10.08
CA LYS A 726 3.31 -22.41 -10.51
C LYS A 726 2.95 -23.56 -9.60
N ASN A 727 3.92 -24.17 -8.90
CA ASN A 727 3.76 -25.23 -7.91
C ASN A 727 5.04 -25.36 -7.08
N GLY A 728 4.93 -25.80 -5.82
CA GLY A 728 6.09 -26.11 -4.97
C GLY A 728 6.90 -24.89 -4.51
N MET A 729 8.03 -25.16 -3.85
CA MET A 729 9.00 -24.14 -3.43
C MET A 729 10.10 -24.01 -4.49
N ASN A 730 10.69 -22.83 -4.63
CA ASN A 730 11.85 -22.67 -5.48
C ASN A 730 13.10 -23.09 -4.72
N ASN A 731 13.69 -24.20 -5.11
CA ASN A 731 14.81 -24.81 -4.41
C ASN A 731 15.99 -25.01 -5.36
N LEU A 732 17.19 -25.10 -4.80
CA LEU A 732 18.45 -25.24 -5.54
C LEU A 732 18.84 -26.70 -5.82
N GLY A 733 17.89 -27.63 -5.66
CA GLY A 733 18.13 -29.07 -5.73
C GLY A 733 18.41 -29.70 -4.37
N TYR A 734 18.74 -30.99 -4.35
CA TYR A 734 19.17 -31.69 -3.13
C TYR A 734 20.62 -31.35 -2.82
N ILE A 735 20.92 -31.15 -1.54
CA ILE A 735 22.28 -31.02 -1.01
C ILE A 735 23.25 -32.08 -1.55
N SER A 736 24.52 -31.72 -1.76
CA SER A 736 25.52 -32.62 -2.35
C SER A 736 26.91 -32.51 -1.73
N ARG A 737 27.72 -33.56 -1.88
CA ARG A 737 29.12 -33.56 -1.45
C ARG A 737 29.94 -32.52 -2.21
N ASP A 738 29.66 -32.34 -3.49
CA ASP A 738 30.35 -31.36 -4.34
C ASP A 738 30.10 -29.93 -3.85
N ALA A 739 28.86 -29.63 -3.43
CA ALA A 739 28.53 -28.35 -2.84
C ALA A 739 29.21 -28.16 -1.48
N ALA A 740 29.22 -29.20 -0.63
CA ALA A 740 29.90 -29.15 0.66
C ALA A 740 31.42 -28.97 0.56
N ALA A 741 32.03 -29.38 -0.56
CA ALA A 741 33.45 -29.20 -0.84
C ALA A 741 33.84 -27.77 -1.26
N LYS A 742 32.86 -26.93 -1.62
CA LYS A 742 33.10 -25.51 -1.97
C LYS A 742 33.21 -24.64 -0.71
N GLN A 743 33.94 -23.54 -0.84
CA GLN A 743 34.09 -22.56 0.23
C GLN A 743 32.88 -21.62 0.30
N PRO A 744 32.23 -21.47 1.47
CA PRO A 744 31.15 -20.49 1.62
C PRO A 744 31.68 -19.06 1.64
N ASN A 745 30.89 -18.14 1.10
CA ASN A 745 31.06 -16.72 1.31
C ASN A 745 30.36 -16.30 2.62
N TYR A 746 31.13 -15.80 3.58
CA TYR A 746 30.61 -15.32 4.87
C TYR A 746 30.46 -13.80 4.95
N ASN A 747 30.66 -13.08 3.85
CA ASN A 747 30.69 -11.62 3.83
C ASN A 747 29.39 -11.02 3.27
N GLY A 748 28.97 -9.92 3.90
CA GLY A 748 27.88 -9.07 3.42
C GLY A 748 26.47 -9.65 3.60
N ILE A 749 25.50 -9.00 2.96
CA ILE A 749 24.08 -9.33 3.05
C ILE A 749 23.68 -10.58 2.24
N TYR A 750 24.61 -11.14 1.47
CA TYR A 750 24.38 -12.23 0.51
C TYR A 750 24.68 -13.63 1.06
N ILE A 751 24.91 -13.77 2.37
CA ILE A 751 25.26 -15.06 3.01
C ILE A 751 24.26 -16.17 2.67
N TYR A 752 22.97 -15.85 2.59
CA TYR A 752 21.93 -16.83 2.29
C TYR A 752 21.41 -16.78 0.86
N PHE A 753 22.11 -16.11 -0.07
CA PHE A 753 21.67 -15.96 -1.45
C PHE A 753 22.10 -17.15 -2.31
N GLU A 754 21.18 -17.61 -3.16
CA GLU A 754 21.44 -18.51 -4.29
C GLU A 754 22.41 -19.66 -3.93
N GLU A 755 23.47 -19.87 -4.72
CA GLU A 755 24.43 -20.96 -4.56
C GLU A 755 25.07 -21.00 -3.16
N ASN A 756 25.27 -19.85 -2.51
CA ASN A 756 25.93 -19.82 -1.21
C ASN A 756 25.10 -20.50 -0.11
N ARG A 757 23.76 -20.35 -0.15
CA ARG A 757 22.87 -21.08 0.76
C ARG A 757 22.94 -22.58 0.51
N TYR A 758 23.01 -22.98 -0.76
CA TYR A 758 23.17 -24.38 -1.14
C TYR A 758 24.48 -24.99 -0.61
N ILE A 759 25.58 -24.24 -0.66
CA ILE A 759 26.88 -24.64 -0.08
C ILE A 759 26.76 -24.75 1.46
N LEU A 760 26.23 -23.73 2.13
CA LEU A 760 26.12 -23.69 3.60
C LEU A 760 25.26 -24.85 4.14
N GLU A 761 24.06 -25.05 3.59
CA GLU A 761 23.16 -26.14 3.98
C GLU A 761 23.76 -27.52 3.67
N SER A 762 24.50 -27.67 2.56
CA SER A 762 25.22 -28.91 2.25
C SER A 762 26.30 -29.20 3.29
N ARG A 763 27.15 -28.22 3.63
CA ARG A 763 28.17 -28.38 4.69
C ARG A 763 27.52 -28.72 6.02
N PHE A 764 26.41 -28.06 6.35
CA PHE A 764 25.70 -28.28 7.60
C PHE A 764 25.10 -29.68 7.69
N PHE A 765 24.54 -30.20 6.59
CA PHE A 765 24.04 -31.57 6.54
C PHE A 765 25.13 -32.61 6.75
N TYR A 766 26.28 -32.48 6.08
CA TYR A 766 27.37 -33.46 6.24
C TYR A 766 28.02 -33.36 7.63
N TRP A 767 28.08 -32.17 8.22
CA TRP A 767 28.43 -32.02 9.64
C TRP A 767 27.46 -32.79 10.52
N ALA A 768 26.14 -32.62 10.33
CA ALA A 768 25.13 -33.30 11.13
C ALA A 768 25.22 -34.83 10.99
N LYS A 769 25.49 -35.34 9.77
CA LYS A 769 25.72 -36.77 9.54
C LYS A 769 26.96 -37.31 10.24
N ALA A 770 28.07 -36.56 10.24
CA ALA A 770 29.28 -36.95 10.97
C ALA A 770 29.05 -36.92 12.49
N PHE A 771 28.28 -35.94 13.00
CA PHE A 771 27.94 -35.85 14.41
C PHE A 771 26.99 -36.97 14.85
N GLU A 772 25.97 -37.30 14.04
CA GLU A 772 25.06 -38.43 14.22
C GLU A 772 25.82 -39.76 14.34
N GLN A 773 26.82 -39.98 13.48
CA GLN A 773 27.67 -41.18 13.54
C GLN A 773 28.47 -41.27 14.84
N LYS A 774 28.91 -40.13 15.38
CA LYS A 774 29.71 -40.07 16.60
C LYS A 774 28.87 -40.19 17.88
N TYR A 775 27.64 -39.67 17.86
CA TYR A 775 26.72 -39.62 19.01
C TYR A 775 25.29 -40.03 18.61
N PRO A 776 25.06 -41.30 18.20
CA PRO A 776 23.80 -41.74 17.62
C PRO A 776 22.64 -41.79 18.62
N GLN A 777 22.91 -41.89 19.94
CA GLN A 777 21.85 -41.96 20.94
C GLN A 777 21.34 -40.56 21.32
N GLU A 778 22.21 -39.56 21.26
CA GLU A 778 21.95 -38.22 21.77
C GLU A 778 21.61 -37.22 20.67
N PHE A 779 22.01 -37.49 19.42
CA PHE A 779 21.63 -36.73 18.23
C PHE A 779 20.43 -37.38 17.53
N GLN A 780 19.22 -36.92 17.86
CA GLN A 780 17.97 -37.55 17.42
C GLN A 780 17.25 -36.71 16.36
N VAL A 781 16.56 -37.35 15.41
CA VAL A 781 15.66 -36.66 14.49
C VAL A 781 14.39 -36.26 15.24
N TYR A 782 14.14 -34.95 15.35
CA TYR A 782 12.92 -34.41 15.95
C TYR A 782 11.79 -34.28 14.92
N TYR A 783 12.14 -33.89 13.69
CA TYR A 783 11.20 -33.81 12.57
C TYR A 783 11.96 -33.99 11.24
N GLU A 784 11.34 -34.66 10.27
CA GLU A 784 11.88 -34.79 8.92
C GLU A 784 10.76 -34.88 7.88
N ASP A 785 10.99 -34.26 6.72
CA ASP A 785 10.24 -34.49 5.47
C ASP A 785 11.19 -34.46 4.26
N ASP A 786 10.68 -34.50 3.03
CA ASP A 786 11.50 -34.55 1.81
C ASP A 786 12.46 -33.36 1.62
N GLY A 787 12.14 -32.20 2.19
CA GLY A 787 12.88 -30.94 1.97
C GLY A 787 13.62 -30.41 3.19
N PHE A 788 13.31 -30.91 4.39
CA PHE A 788 13.79 -30.35 5.65
C PHE A 788 14.01 -31.42 6.71
N ILE A 789 15.01 -31.23 7.57
CA ILE A 789 15.25 -32.05 8.75
C ILE A 789 15.61 -31.17 9.95
N CYS A 790 14.99 -31.47 11.08
CA CYS A 790 15.32 -30.90 12.38
C CYS A 790 15.88 -32.01 13.27
N TYR A 791 17.14 -31.85 13.68
CA TYR A 791 17.74 -32.66 14.73
C TYR A 791 17.57 -32.01 16.08
N ARG A 792 17.57 -32.82 17.14
CA ARG A 792 17.55 -32.41 18.54
C ARG A 792 18.68 -33.12 19.28
N VAL A 793 19.40 -32.35 20.09
CA VAL A 793 20.36 -32.84 21.07
C VAL A 793 19.88 -32.52 22.47
N VAL A 794 19.93 -33.51 23.36
CA VAL A 794 19.68 -33.32 24.79
C VAL A 794 21.02 -33.39 25.50
N GLN A 795 21.35 -32.34 26.26
CA GLN A 795 22.64 -32.17 26.91
C GLN A 795 22.48 -32.06 28.42
N ASN A 796 23.52 -32.48 29.15
CA ASN A 796 23.68 -32.08 30.54
C ASN A 796 24.38 -30.72 30.58
N GLU A 797 23.78 -29.72 31.22
CA GLU A 797 24.36 -28.37 31.27
C GLU A 797 25.69 -28.32 32.03
N ALA A 798 25.96 -29.28 32.90
CA ALA A 798 27.26 -29.45 33.56
C ALA A 798 28.34 -30.05 32.63
N GLN A 799 27.95 -30.68 31.53
CA GLN A 799 28.84 -31.32 30.57
C GLN A 799 28.31 -31.18 29.14
N LEU A 800 28.57 -30.03 28.53
CA LEU A 800 28.14 -29.71 27.17
C LEU A 800 28.91 -30.53 26.12
N TYR A 801 28.22 -30.92 25.03
CA TYR A 801 28.90 -31.55 23.90
C TYR A 801 29.79 -30.53 23.18
N ASN A 802 30.96 -31.00 22.74
CA ASN A 802 31.77 -30.27 21.78
C ASN A 802 31.27 -30.56 20.37
N PHE A 803 30.61 -29.58 19.75
CA PHE A 803 30.12 -29.67 18.39
C PHE A 803 31.22 -29.53 17.33
N ALA A 804 32.42 -29.08 17.72
CA ALA A 804 33.57 -29.02 16.83
C ALA A 804 34.07 -30.45 16.52
N ILE A 805 33.86 -30.88 15.28
CA ILE A 805 34.32 -32.18 14.77
C ILE A 805 34.94 -32.01 13.39
N ASP A 806 35.83 -32.94 13.05
CA ASP A 806 36.22 -33.15 11.66
C ASP A 806 35.08 -33.89 10.94
N TYR A 807 34.50 -33.26 9.94
CA TYR A 807 33.43 -33.81 9.10
C TYR A 807 33.85 -33.93 7.62
N GLY A 808 35.17 -33.81 7.34
CA GLY A 808 35.75 -33.99 6.01
C GLY A 808 35.67 -32.76 5.09
N TYR A 809 35.02 -31.68 5.53
CA TYR A 809 34.89 -30.45 4.76
C TYR A 809 35.36 -29.21 5.52
N ASN A 810 36.14 -29.36 6.61
CA ASN A 810 36.61 -28.27 7.47
C ASN A 810 37.72 -27.37 6.86
N LYS A 811 37.95 -27.44 5.55
CA LYS A 811 39.04 -26.70 4.91
C LYS A 811 38.82 -25.21 4.94
#